data_AF-A0A2C5Z6I6-F1
#
_entry.id   AF-A0A2C5Z6I6-F1
#
_cell.length_a   1.000
_cell.length_b   1.000
_cell.length_c   1.000
_cell.angle_alpha   90.00
_cell.angle_beta   90.00
_cell.angle_gamma   90.00
#
_symmetry.space_group_name_H-M   'P 1'
#
loop_
_entity.id
_entity.type
_entity.pdbx_description
1 polymer ?
#
loop_
_entity_poly.entity_id
_entity_poly.type
_entity_poly.pdbx_seq_one_letter_code
_entity_poly.pdbx_strand_id
1 'polypeptide(L)'
;MDVPGFAVVTGAASGIGRASAKAFVREGCAGVALLDINEDSLNQVKAEIDDMIKESEGNKKDVKVLVHRLDVSQEDQVQQVISKVAQSFGRIDYLVSAAGIAVFPDKGVASLLTEDWNRTLNVNLSGSFFVLRATAQIMLKQEPMISSIDNRPLQRGSVINIASVFGVVGGPQSTAYTASKHGIVGMTRSASADYSERGLRINAICPGTVDTPMTRQNPELIEMTSDLLKTFVSMRRVAQASEIADAVLYLAGGRSSIDRANNPVEIDKPQFHASLSPVSKQRLAPALVPCVSVESTDFKLSTRRQHEKQAPRTPLKAGINNDNSSTQPVMSQPHPLSGLSADEINQARDVVLKLHPGTVIDFRSIFLLEPPKAEVVPFLALEHAGKVTASTPRPARLAQAWYDVIGGSQAAEYHESVIHLGAAKRVGHKVVPTEYHAGLTVFEFKKLLECVKASPLFQEKLKAFRLPPGFELVVEPWPYGAPDTTDDNIRLFQCLCFARNTASGKDSNFYSYPIPLIPVMDYWKNEVVRVDEPATGGGSDPLVGRPKNEAIVDHCKAAEYVPELVRTRTDVKPLTVVQPQGPSFTVSDSSLIEWQKWRMRVSFNPREGAVLHDIRYDGRETVPYADPRTPYHRKQAFDFGDGGLGHAVNNLTLGCDCLGVIKYLDGVLTTDDGSAQTSKNVICIHEQDNGINWKHTDWRTGRATVTRRRELVVQFIITLANYEYIFAFKFDQAAGIVVEARATGIVSVVNIDEGKTAPWGNVVGPGALAQNHQHIFCVRVDPAVDGHRNTLVQEDSLPVAMNERTNPHGNYYEVRKTPIATSCGLDLAPFSNRVFKVQNQAKRNPVSGRPVGYKITAPPTQLLLADPRSVQAQRALFAKHHLWVTKFKDDELYAGGRHTLQSRLEVGGVADAAARGDDVLDDDIVIWSVFGLTHNPRVEDWPVMPVEMLQVHITPSDFFTENPSIDVPSNADNGSRNVTDGCCEGKAAEKSRL
;
A
#
# COMPACT_ATOMS: atom_id res chain seq x y z
N MET A 1 -10.53 -37.31 8.83
CA MET A 1 -9.70 -36.64 7.81
C MET A 1 -9.14 -37.71 6.89
N ASP A 2 -8.68 -37.34 5.70
CA ASP A 2 -8.18 -38.31 4.71
C ASP A 2 -6.72 -38.68 4.99
N VAL A 3 -6.52 -39.59 5.94
CA VAL A 3 -5.20 -40.13 6.31
C VAL A 3 -5.15 -41.68 6.37
N PRO A 4 -5.65 -42.41 5.35
CA PRO A 4 -5.84 -43.87 5.42
C PRO A 4 -4.55 -44.71 5.47
N GLY A 5 -3.39 -44.12 5.15
CA GLY A 5 -2.10 -44.82 5.09
C GLY A 5 -1.45 -45.12 6.45
N PHE A 6 -0.13 -45.35 6.44
CA PHE A 6 0.66 -45.69 7.61
C PHE A 6 1.49 -44.51 8.13
N ALA A 7 1.35 -44.19 9.42
CA ALA A 7 2.05 -43.08 10.08
C ALA A 7 3.26 -43.53 10.89
N VAL A 8 4.33 -42.73 10.87
CA VAL A 8 5.51 -42.85 11.74
C VAL A 8 5.62 -41.59 12.57
N VAL A 9 5.71 -41.73 13.89
CA VAL A 9 5.72 -40.58 14.82
C VAL A 9 6.92 -40.71 15.75
N THR A 10 7.84 -39.73 15.71
CA THR A 10 8.91 -39.60 16.70
C THR A 10 8.49 -38.68 17.85
N GLY A 11 9.03 -38.89 19.06
CA GLY A 11 8.54 -38.21 20.25
C GLY A 11 7.17 -38.75 20.71
N ALA A 12 6.81 -39.96 20.30
CA ALA A 12 5.46 -40.51 20.46
C ALA A 12 5.07 -40.81 21.91
N ALA A 13 6.03 -40.84 22.85
CA ALA A 13 5.74 -41.05 24.27
C ALA A 13 4.99 -39.86 24.91
N SER A 14 5.10 -38.64 24.35
CA SER A 14 4.56 -37.45 25.02
C SER A 14 4.15 -36.31 24.09
N GLY A 15 3.51 -35.28 24.67
CA GLY A 15 3.23 -33.99 24.01
C GLY A 15 2.56 -34.10 22.63
N ILE A 16 3.10 -33.34 21.66
CA ILE A 16 2.60 -33.26 20.29
C ILE A 16 2.71 -34.62 19.56
N GLY A 17 3.77 -35.39 19.82
CA GLY A 17 3.94 -36.72 19.21
C GLY A 17 2.86 -37.70 19.66
N ARG A 18 2.66 -37.85 20.97
CA ARG A 18 1.55 -38.65 21.54
C ARG A 18 0.18 -38.21 21.03
N ALA A 19 -0.08 -36.90 20.99
CA ALA A 19 -1.34 -36.37 20.48
C ALA A 19 -1.54 -36.71 18.99
N SER A 20 -0.51 -36.54 18.16
CA SER A 20 -0.54 -36.86 16.73
C SER A 20 -0.80 -38.34 16.49
N ALA A 21 -0.12 -39.24 17.21
CA ALA A 21 -0.32 -40.68 17.08
C ALA A 21 -1.77 -41.11 17.39
N LYS A 22 -2.34 -40.62 18.49
CA LYS A 22 -3.75 -40.87 18.85
C LYS A 22 -4.72 -40.27 17.82
N ALA A 23 -4.37 -39.11 17.26
CA ALA A 23 -5.20 -38.43 16.26
C ALA A 23 -5.21 -39.18 14.91
N PHE A 24 -4.08 -39.71 14.42
CA PHE A 24 -4.06 -40.58 13.22
C PHE A 24 -4.99 -41.80 13.36
N VAL A 25 -4.98 -42.48 14.51
CA VAL A 25 -5.88 -43.62 14.77
C VAL A 25 -7.34 -43.17 14.87
N ARG A 26 -7.62 -42.02 15.50
CA ARG A 26 -8.96 -41.43 15.55
C ARG A 26 -9.52 -41.15 14.15
N GLU A 27 -8.68 -40.63 13.24
CA GLU A 27 -9.05 -40.31 11.85
C GLU A 27 -9.02 -41.53 10.90
N GLY A 28 -8.58 -42.71 11.34
CA GLY A 28 -8.68 -43.96 10.58
C GLY A 28 -7.46 -44.33 9.73
N CYS A 29 -6.23 -44.05 10.20
CA CYS A 29 -5.01 -44.59 9.57
C CYS A 29 -4.95 -46.14 9.65
N ALA A 30 -4.38 -46.80 8.65
CA ALA A 30 -4.18 -48.26 8.66
C ALA A 30 -3.16 -48.74 9.71
N GLY A 31 -2.27 -47.86 10.16
CA GLY A 31 -1.33 -48.17 11.25
C GLY A 31 -0.47 -47.00 11.68
N VAL A 32 0.10 -47.11 12.88
CA VAL A 32 0.99 -46.10 13.46
C VAL A 32 2.18 -46.74 14.16
N ALA A 33 3.40 -46.26 13.85
CA ALA A 33 4.62 -46.62 14.54
C ALA A 33 5.00 -45.53 15.54
N LEU A 34 5.10 -45.91 16.81
CA LEU A 34 5.43 -45.06 17.94
C LEU A 34 6.93 -45.17 18.24
N LEU A 35 7.66 -44.06 18.07
CA LEU A 35 9.11 -43.98 18.23
C LEU A 35 9.50 -42.95 19.31
N ASP A 36 10.25 -43.39 20.30
CA ASP A 36 10.77 -42.55 21.41
C ASP A 36 11.91 -43.28 22.13
N ILE A 37 12.67 -42.59 22.98
CA ILE A 37 13.69 -43.20 23.84
C ILE A 37 13.09 -43.85 25.11
N ASN A 38 11.90 -43.39 25.54
CA ASN A 38 11.18 -43.87 26.71
C ASN A 38 10.18 -44.99 26.35
N GLU A 39 10.66 -46.23 26.45
CA GLU A 39 9.91 -47.43 26.05
C GLU A 39 8.67 -47.72 26.92
N ASP A 40 8.74 -47.47 28.23
CA ASP A 40 7.58 -47.64 29.13
C ASP A 40 6.43 -46.70 28.77
N SER A 41 6.76 -45.45 28.44
CA SER A 41 5.77 -44.45 28.02
C SER A 41 5.21 -44.76 26.62
N LEU A 42 6.02 -45.32 25.70
CA LEU A 42 5.51 -45.85 24.44
C LEU A 42 4.50 -46.97 24.65
N ASN A 43 4.78 -47.90 25.57
CA ASN A 43 3.87 -49.00 25.91
C ASN A 43 2.56 -48.48 26.54
N GLN A 44 2.61 -47.43 27.36
CA GLN A 44 1.40 -46.75 27.85
C GLN A 44 0.59 -46.12 26.72
N VAL A 45 1.23 -45.39 25.79
CA VAL A 45 0.55 -44.79 24.63
C VAL A 45 -0.03 -45.87 23.71
N LYS A 46 0.66 -47.01 23.56
CA LYS A 46 0.14 -48.16 22.83
C LYS A 46 -1.13 -48.71 23.48
N ALA A 47 -1.15 -48.91 24.80
CA ALA A 47 -2.33 -49.38 25.51
C ALA A 47 -3.52 -48.43 25.35
N GLU A 48 -3.31 -47.12 25.47
CA GLU A 48 -4.36 -46.11 25.22
C GLU A 48 -4.91 -46.16 23.79
N ILE A 49 -4.05 -46.43 22.80
CA ILE A 49 -4.46 -46.58 21.39
C ILE A 49 -5.21 -47.91 21.19
N ASP A 50 -4.75 -49.00 21.79
CA ASP A 50 -5.42 -50.30 21.73
C ASP A 50 -6.83 -50.22 22.33
N ASP A 51 -7.02 -49.47 23.42
CA ASP A 51 -8.33 -49.24 24.03
C ASP A 51 -9.22 -48.34 23.14
N MET A 52 -8.69 -47.25 22.57
CA MET A 52 -9.40 -46.44 21.57
C MET A 52 -9.86 -47.25 20.34
N ILE A 53 -9.08 -48.26 19.94
CA ILE A 53 -9.45 -49.17 18.84
C ILE A 53 -10.61 -50.08 19.26
N LYS A 54 -10.55 -50.70 20.45
CA LYS A 54 -11.61 -51.57 21.00
C LYS A 54 -12.95 -50.84 21.17
N GLU A 55 -12.92 -49.59 21.61
CA GLU A 55 -14.11 -48.75 21.84
C GLU A 55 -14.77 -48.25 20.55
N SER A 56 -14.14 -48.44 19.38
CA SER A 56 -14.62 -47.88 18.13
C SER A 56 -15.51 -48.84 17.31
N GLU A 57 -16.73 -48.39 16.99
CA GLU A 57 -17.63 -49.13 16.11
C GLU A 57 -17.27 -48.90 14.62
N GLY A 58 -17.13 -49.99 13.86
CA GLY A 58 -16.85 -49.97 12.42
C GLY A 58 -15.48 -50.52 12.00
N ASN A 59 -15.01 -50.10 10.82
CA ASN A 59 -13.84 -50.63 10.09
C ASN A 59 -12.45 -50.37 10.74
N LYS A 60 -12.39 -50.06 12.03
CA LYS A 60 -11.17 -49.68 12.76
C LYS A 60 -10.47 -50.84 13.48
N LYS A 61 -10.99 -52.06 13.38
CA LYS A 61 -10.51 -53.22 14.16
C LYS A 61 -9.11 -53.73 13.77
N ASP A 62 -8.61 -53.38 12.59
CA ASP A 62 -7.35 -53.92 12.03
C ASP A 62 -6.18 -52.91 12.03
N VAL A 63 -6.26 -51.82 12.80
CA VAL A 63 -5.20 -50.79 12.86
C VAL A 63 -3.92 -51.37 13.50
N LYS A 64 -2.82 -51.39 12.74
CA LYS A 64 -1.55 -51.97 13.19
C LYS A 64 -0.70 -50.96 13.97
N VAL A 65 -0.52 -51.20 15.27
CA VAL A 65 0.30 -50.36 16.15
C VAL A 65 1.67 -51.00 16.38
N LEU A 66 2.75 -50.30 16.03
CA LEU A 66 4.13 -50.72 16.27
C LEU A 66 4.78 -49.83 17.34
N VAL A 67 5.66 -50.42 18.15
CA VAL A 67 6.46 -49.72 19.16
C VAL A 67 7.93 -50.06 18.92
N HIS A 68 8.78 -49.04 18.81
CA HIS A 68 10.23 -49.23 18.80
C HIS A 68 10.92 -48.13 19.62
N ARG A 69 11.77 -48.55 20.56
CA ARG A 69 12.70 -47.66 21.24
C ARG A 69 13.72 -47.11 20.23
N LEU A 70 13.81 -45.78 20.14
CA LEU A 70 14.68 -45.06 19.22
C LEU A 70 15.23 -43.78 19.85
N ASP A 71 16.55 -43.66 19.92
CA ASP A 71 17.23 -42.38 20.08
C ASP A 71 17.46 -41.77 18.70
N VAL A 72 16.77 -40.67 18.39
CA VAL A 72 16.87 -40.00 17.09
C VAL A 72 18.27 -39.41 16.81
N SER A 73 19.12 -39.23 17.83
CA SER A 73 20.50 -38.77 17.63
C SER A 73 21.43 -39.84 17.03
N GLN A 74 21.00 -41.10 16.99
CA GLN A 74 21.80 -42.24 16.54
C GLN A 74 21.40 -42.67 15.11
N GLU A 75 22.14 -42.17 14.11
CA GLU A 75 21.85 -42.36 12.68
C GLU A 75 21.62 -43.83 12.28
N ASP A 76 22.48 -44.75 12.73
CA ASP A 76 22.35 -46.18 12.46
C ASP A 76 21.08 -46.78 13.05
N GLN A 77 20.69 -46.33 14.25
CA GLN A 77 19.47 -46.81 14.91
C GLN A 77 18.23 -46.30 14.19
N VAL A 78 18.23 -45.04 13.73
CA VAL A 78 17.18 -44.46 12.89
C VAL A 78 17.04 -45.28 11.60
N GLN A 79 18.13 -45.53 10.88
CA GLN A 79 18.10 -46.28 9.62
C GLN A 79 17.55 -47.70 9.81
N GLN A 80 17.98 -48.41 10.87
CA GLN A 80 17.50 -49.76 11.18
C GLN A 80 16.01 -49.78 11.56
N VAL A 81 15.57 -48.87 12.43
CA VAL A 81 14.18 -48.83 12.93
C VAL A 81 13.21 -48.42 11.83
N ILE A 82 13.52 -47.36 11.08
CA ILE A 82 12.67 -46.91 9.96
C ILE A 82 12.56 -48.00 8.87
N SER A 83 13.65 -48.73 8.59
CA SER A 83 13.61 -49.88 7.68
C SER A 83 12.72 -51.02 8.19
N LYS A 84 12.79 -51.37 9.49
CA LYS A 84 11.93 -52.39 10.11
C LYS A 84 10.45 -52.01 10.10
N VAL A 85 10.14 -50.73 10.33
CA VAL A 85 8.77 -50.20 10.26
C VAL A 85 8.23 -50.29 8.84
N ALA A 86 9.00 -49.86 7.83
CA ALA A 86 8.59 -49.98 6.43
C ALA A 86 8.43 -51.43 5.97
N GLN A 87 9.29 -52.36 6.42
CA GLN A 87 9.09 -53.79 6.18
C GLN A 87 7.80 -54.32 6.84
N SER A 88 7.46 -53.80 8.02
CA SER A 88 6.30 -54.24 8.80
C SER A 88 4.96 -53.69 8.29
N PHE A 89 4.96 -52.50 7.67
CA PHE A 89 3.78 -51.86 7.07
C PHE A 89 3.72 -52.02 5.54
N GLY A 90 4.80 -52.41 4.89
CA GLY A 90 4.96 -52.41 3.43
C GLY A 90 5.20 -51.02 2.81
N ARG A 91 4.85 -49.94 3.53
CA ARG A 91 5.00 -48.53 3.14
C ARG A 91 5.03 -47.62 4.37
N ILE A 92 5.47 -46.37 4.20
CA ILE A 92 5.33 -45.27 5.15
C ILE A 92 4.73 -44.08 4.41
N ASP A 93 3.59 -43.59 4.86
CA ASP A 93 2.82 -42.55 4.15
C ASP A 93 2.88 -41.19 4.81
N TYR A 94 2.98 -41.17 6.14
CA TYR A 94 3.05 -39.96 6.94
C TYR A 94 4.22 -40.07 7.92
N LEU A 95 5.04 -39.03 8.01
CA LEU A 95 6.05 -38.87 9.04
C LEU A 95 5.72 -37.63 9.88
N VAL A 96 5.69 -37.78 11.19
CA VAL A 96 5.69 -36.68 12.15
C VAL A 96 7.02 -36.70 12.90
N SER A 97 7.90 -35.74 12.61
CA SER A 97 9.14 -35.59 13.35
C SER A 97 8.92 -34.62 14.52
N ALA A 98 8.53 -35.17 15.69
CA ALA A 98 8.20 -34.40 16.89
C ALA A 98 9.15 -34.64 18.08
N ALA A 99 10.14 -35.53 17.95
CA ALA A 99 11.19 -35.68 18.96
C ALA A 99 11.98 -34.37 19.12
N GLY A 100 12.18 -33.95 20.36
CA GLY A 100 12.96 -32.76 20.67
C GLY A 100 13.14 -32.50 22.16
N ILE A 101 14.18 -31.73 22.47
CA ILE A 101 14.52 -31.23 23.82
C ILE A 101 14.75 -29.72 23.76
N ALA A 102 14.69 -29.06 24.92
CA ALA A 102 15.04 -27.66 25.06
C ALA A 102 15.86 -27.46 26.34
N VAL A 103 16.95 -26.69 26.23
CA VAL A 103 17.79 -26.28 27.36
C VAL A 103 17.81 -24.76 27.38
N PHE A 104 17.49 -24.18 28.54
CA PHE A 104 17.42 -22.75 28.78
C PHE A 104 18.36 -22.38 29.93
N PRO A 105 19.63 -22.02 29.67
CA PRO A 105 20.58 -21.67 30.73
C PRO A 105 20.34 -20.27 31.31
N ASP A 106 20.30 -20.19 32.64
CA ASP A 106 19.88 -19.04 33.44
C ASP A 106 20.58 -17.71 33.07
N LYS A 107 21.88 -17.75 32.72
CA LYS A 107 22.68 -16.56 32.37
C LYS A 107 22.86 -16.39 30.85
N GLY A 108 21.97 -16.98 30.06
CA GLY A 108 21.99 -16.92 28.60
C GLY A 108 23.14 -17.70 27.97
N VAL A 109 23.52 -17.31 26.75
CA VAL A 109 24.52 -18.03 25.94
C VAL A 109 25.88 -18.19 26.63
N ALA A 110 26.26 -17.26 27.52
CA ALA A 110 27.52 -17.31 28.26
C ALA A 110 27.60 -18.48 29.28
N SER A 111 26.45 -19.02 29.70
CA SER A 111 26.35 -20.21 30.57
C SER A 111 25.89 -21.46 29.83
N LEU A 112 25.74 -21.41 28.50
CA LEU A 112 25.39 -22.59 27.71
C LEU A 112 26.60 -23.51 27.58
N LEU A 113 26.51 -24.72 28.13
CA LEU A 113 27.56 -25.73 27.97
C LEU A 113 27.60 -26.21 26.52
N THR A 114 28.82 -26.46 26.01
CA THR A 114 29.01 -27.03 24.66
C THR A 114 28.35 -28.40 24.54
N GLU A 115 28.27 -29.17 25.63
CA GLU A 115 27.53 -30.43 25.69
C GLU A 115 26.03 -30.23 25.45
N ASP A 116 25.40 -29.26 26.13
CA ASP A 116 23.97 -28.95 25.96
C ASP A 116 23.65 -28.39 24.57
N TRP A 117 24.54 -27.57 24.02
CA TRP A 117 24.46 -27.11 22.62
C TRP A 117 24.49 -28.29 21.65
N ASN A 118 25.50 -29.16 21.76
CA ASN A 118 25.65 -30.34 20.90
C ASN A 118 24.47 -31.29 21.05
N ARG A 119 24.04 -31.57 22.29
CA ARG A 119 22.89 -32.44 22.59
C ARG A 119 21.60 -31.90 22.00
N THR A 120 21.34 -30.59 22.13
CA THR A 120 20.15 -29.94 21.58
C THR A 120 20.15 -30.00 20.05
N LEU A 121 21.27 -29.69 19.39
CA LEU A 121 21.37 -29.81 17.93
C LEU A 121 21.25 -31.25 17.45
N ASN A 122 21.93 -32.20 18.11
CA ASN A 122 21.94 -33.61 17.72
C ASN A 122 20.55 -34.25 17.81
N VAL A 123 19.77 -33.93 18.85
CA VAL A 123 18.40 -34.44 18.98
C VAL A 123 17.44 -33.70 18.04
N ASN A 124 17.41 -32.36 18.09
CA ASN A 124 16.37 -31.59 17.41
C ASN A 124 16.60 -31.50 15.90
N LEU A 125 17.83 -31.19 15.47
CA LEU A 125 18.18 -30.90 14.09
C LEU A 125 18.72 -32.14 13.38
N SER A 126 19.84 -32.70 13.85
CA SER A 126 20.45 -33.88 13.23
C SER A 126 19.52 -35.09 13.28
N GLY A 127 18.83 -35.31 14.40
CA GLY A 127 17.86 -36.40 14.53
C GLY A 127 16.66 -36.25 13.60
N SER A 128 16.12 -35.04 13.46
CA SER A 128 15.06 -34.78 12.48
C SER A 128 15.54 -34.95 11.04
N PHE A 129 16.80 -34.58 10.74
CA PHE A 129 17.43 -34.85 9.44
C PHE A 129 17.56 -36.35 9.16
N PHE A 130 18.07 -37.14 10.11
CA PHE A 130 18.23 -38.59 9.93
C PHE A 130 16.89 -39.27 9.66
N VAL A 131 15.85 -38.93 10.45
CA VAL A 131 14.51 -39.50 10.32
C VAL A 131 13.84 -39.08 9.00
N LEU A 132 13.95 -37.80 8.63
CA LEU A 132 13.48 -37.27 7.34
C LEU A 132 14.14 -38.02 6.17
N ARG A 133 15.47 -38.11 6.16
CA ARG A 133 16.25 -38.72 5.07
C ARG A 133 15.96 -40.23 4.94
N ALA A 134 15.96 -40.97 6.05
CA ALA A 134 15.66 -42.41 6.06
C ALA A 134 14.23 -42.69 5.54
N THR A 135 13.26 -41.87 5.94
CA THR A 135 11.86 -42.03 5.52
C THR A 135 11.64 -41.60 4.06
N ALA A 136 12.25 -40.48 3.63
CA ALA A 136 12.17 -40.01 2.25
C ALA A 136 12.77 -41.03 1.25
N GLN A 137 13.88 -41.70 1.60
CA GLN A 137 14.46 -42.79 0.79
C GLN A 137 13.49 -43.97 0.54
N ILE A 138 12.51 -44.16 1.43
CA ILE A 138 11.48 -45.18 1.31
C ILE A 138 10.29 -44.62 0.52
N MET A 139 9.75 -43.46 0.92
CA MET A 139 8.63 -42.79 0.26
C MET A 139 8.89 -42.57 -1.25
N LEU A 140 10.10 -42.16 -1.65
CA LEU A 140 10.45 -41.94 -3.07
C LEU A 140 10.37 -43.19 -3.95
N LYS A 141 10.26 -44.39 -3.36
CA LYS A 141 10.13 -45.69 -4.06
C LYS A 141 8.69 -46.22 -4.05
N GLN A 142 7.77 -45.57 -3.33
CA GLN A 142 6.38 -46.00 -3.18
C GLN A 142 5.49 -45.41 -4.26
N GLU A 143 4.47 -46.14 -4.68
CA GLU A 143 3.44 -45.58 -5.55
C GLU A 143 2.60 -44.50 -4.83
N PRO A 144 2.23 -43.41 -5.53
CA PRO A 144 1.44 -42.34 -4.95
C PRO A 144 0.12 -42.82 -4.38
N MET A 145 -0.28 -42.27 -3.25
CA MET A 145 -1.66 -42.40 -2.77
C MET A 145 -2.58 -41.46 -3.53
N ILE A 146 -3.85 -41.87 -3.57
CA ILE A 146 -4.99 -41.11 -4.06
C ILE A 146 -5.80 -40.65 -2.85
N SER A 147 -6.31 -39.43 -2.86
CA SER A 147 -7.14 -38.89 -1.77
C SER A 147 -8.48 -39.61 -1.68
N SER A 148 -8.88 -40.06 -0.48
CA SER A 148 -10.21 -40.64 -0.25
C SER A 148 -11.36 -39.60 -0.24
N ILE A 149 -11.05 -38.30 -0.38
CA ILE A 149 -12.05 -37.23 -0.42
C ILE A 149 -12.72 -37.13 -1.80
N ASP A 150 -11.90 -37.07 -2.85
CA ASP A 150 -12.34 -36.78 -4.22
C ASP A 150 -11.49 -37.46 -5.31
N ASN A 151 -10.73 -38.49 -4.93
CA ASN A 151 -9.87 -39.27 -5.82
C ASN A 151 -8.76 -38.47 -6.53
N ARG A 152 -8.40 -37.27 -6.05
CA ARG A 152 -7.26 -36.53 -6.60
C ARG A 152 -5.91 -37.19 -6.25
N PRO A 153 -4.87 -37.08 -7.10
CA PRO A 153 -3.52 -37.49 -6.76
C PRO A 153 -3.03 -36.75 -5.51
N LEU A 154 -2.48 -37.49 -4.53
CA LEU A 154 -2.05 -36.90 -3.26
C LEU A 154 -0.52 -36.70 -3.23
N GLN A 155 0.23 -37.78 -3.09
CA GLN A 155 1.68 -37.81 -2.82
C GLN A 155 2.17 -39.26 -2.73
N ARG A 156 3.48 -39.49 -2.88
CA ARG A 156 4.18 -40.72 -2.44
C ARG A 156 4.42 -40.76 -0.92
N GLY A 157 4.42 -39.61 -0.24
CA GLY A 157 4.40 -39.48 1.22
C GLY A 157 4.37 -38.02 1.70
N SER A 158 3.93 -37.80 2.95
CA SER A 158 3.95 -36.50 3.64
C SER A 158 4.89 -36.53 4.84
N VAL A 159 5.69 -35.47 5.01
CA VAL A 159 6.52 -35.25 6.20
C VAL A 159 6.10 -33.95 6.88
N ILE A 160 5.88 -34.02 8.19
CA ILE A 160 5.55 -32.88 9.04
C ILE A 160 6.60 -32.80 10.15
N ASN A 161 7.49 -31.82 10.05
CA ASN A 161 8.50 -31.52 11.05
C ASN A 161 7.93 -30.55 12.10
N ILE A 162 8.08 -30.86 13.38
CA ILE A 162 7.66 -29.95 14.47
C ILE A 162 8.84 -29.04 14.82
N ALA A 163 8.81 -27.82 14.28
CA ALA A 163 9.74 -26.77 14.63
C ALA A 163 9.31 -26.11 15.96
N SER A 164 9.11 -24.81 15.97
CA SER A 164 8.57 -23.98 17.07
C SER A 164 8.39 -22.57 16.51
N VAL A 165 7.67 -21.69 17.19
CA VAL A 165 7.81 -20.24 17.01
C VAL A 165 9.29 -19.81 17.09
N PHE A 166 10.10 -20.48 17.93
CA PHE A 166 11.56 -20.30 17.98
C PHE A 166 12.32 -20.78 16.72
N GLY A 167 11.62 -21.25 15.69
CA GLY A 167 12.15 -21.49 14.34
C GLY A 167 11.97 -20.31 13.38
N VAL A 168 11.25 -19.26 13.79
CA VAL A 168 11.04 -18.01 13.03
C VAL A 168 11.34 -16.73 13.82
N VAL A 169 11.47 -16.81 15.15
CA VAL A 169 11.94 -15.72 16.03
C VAL A 169 12.95 -16.25 17.05
N GLY A 170 13.79 -15.38 17.62
CA GLY A 170 14.66 -15.72 18.77
C GLY A 170 14.08 -15.23 20.10
N GLY A 171 14.57 -15.76 21.21
CA GLY A 171 14.28 -15.21 22.55
C GLY A 171 15.41 -15.42 23.56
N PRO A 172 15.34 -14.76 24.73
CA PRO A 172 16.33 -14.90 25.80
C PRO A 172 16.58 -16.36 26.18
N GLN A 173 17.79 -16.65 26.65
CA GLN A 173 18.21 -17.96 27.18
C GLN A 173 18.00 -19.18 26.24
N SER A 174 17.57 -19.00 24.99
CA SER A 174 17.10 -20.11 24.13
C SER A 174 18.08 -20.49 23.00
N THR A 175 19.33 -20.06 23.06
CA THR A 175 20.25 -20.04 21.89
C THR A 175 20.38 -21.39 21.15
N ALA A 176 20.61 -22.49 21.87
CA ALA A 176 20.68 -23.83 21.25
C ALA A 176 19.34 -24.26 20.65
N TYR A 177 18.24 -23.99 21.36
CA TYR A 177 16.89 -24.34 20.92
C TYR A 177 16.49 -23.56 19.67
N THR A 178 16.63 -22.24 19.70
CA THR A 178 16.38 -21.33 18.57
C THR A 178 17.19 -21.73 17.34
N ALA A 179 18.51 -21.97 17.49
CA ALA A 179 19.36 -22.43 16.39
C ALA A 179 18.86 -23.76 15.81
N SER A 180 18.53 -24.73 16.67
CA SER A 180 18.00 -26.02 16.22
C SER A 180 16.68 -25.91 15.46
N LYS A 181 15.74 -25.07 15.94
CA LYS A 181 14.40 -24.92 15.36
C LYS A 181 14.41 -24.09 14.08
N HIS A 182 15.29 -23.09 13.95
CA HIS A 182 15.55 -22.40 12.67
C HIS A 182 16.15 -23.39 11.65
N GLY A 183 17.07 -24.25 12.09
CA GLY A 183 17.63 -25.32 11.28
C GLY A 183 16.55 -26.26 10.71
N ILE A 184 15.54 -26.63 11.51
CA ILE A 184 14.41 -27.46 11.04
C ILE A 184 13.62 -26.73 9.93
N VAL A 185 13.35 -25.43 10.07
CA VAL A 185 12.63 -24.66 9.04
C VAL A 185 13.44 -24.58 7.74
N GLY A 186 14.74 -24.30 7.83
CA GLY A 186 15.65 -24.28 6.67
C GLY A 186 15.75 -25.64 5.96
N MET A 187 15.97 -26.71 6.74
CA MET A 187 16.02 -28.09 6.25
C MET A 187 14.72 -28.51 5.55
N THR A 188 13.57 -28.15 6.14
CA THR A 188 12.24 -28.45 5.57
C THR A 188 12.06 -27.77 4.22
N ARG A 189 12.39 -26.47 4.12
CA ARG A 189 12.33 -25.72 2.86
C ARG A 189 13.19 -26.34 1.76
N SER A 190 14.44 -26.68 2.08
CA SER A 190 15.35 -27.35 1.12
C SER A 190 14.78 -28.69 0.65
N ALA A 191 14.41 -29.57 1.57
CA ALA A 191 13.90 -30.90 1.22
C ALA A 191 12.56 -30.85 0.47
N SER A 192 11.69 -29.88 0.78
CA SER A 192 10.46 -29.61 0.04
C SER A 192 10.75 -29.27 -1.43
N ALA A 193 11.72 -28.39 -1.68
CA ALA A 193 12.18 -28.08 -3.03
C ALA A 193 12.75 -29.32 -3.75
N ASP A 194 13.62 -30.09 -3.08
CA ASP A 194 14.29 -31.28 -3.64
C ASP A 194 13.33 -32.40 -4.10
N TYR A 195 12.17 -32.55 -3.43
CA TYR A 195 11.31 -33.72 -3.58
C TYR A 195 9.84 -33.44 -3.97
N SER A 196 9.42 -32.17 -4.07
CA SER A 196 8.05 -31.80 -4.45
C SER A 196 7.62 -32.36 -5.81
N GLU A 197 8.44 -32.22 -6.85
CA GLU A 197 8.18 -32.78 -8.19
C GLU A 197 8.19 -34.32 -8.20
N ARG A 198 8.89 -34.93 -7.23
CA ARG A 198 8.96 -36.38 -7.04
C ARG A 198 7.82 -36.91 -6.16
N GLY A 199 6.91 -36.04 -5.75
CA GLY A 199 5.68 -36.38 -5.04
C GLY A 199 5.84 -36.53 -3.52
N LEU A 200 6.85 -35.93 -2.88
CA LEU A 200 6.84 -35.76 -1.42
C LEU A 200 6.33 -34.36 -1.06
N ARG A 201 5.49 -34.26 -0.04
CA ARG A 201 5.15 -32.96 0.60
C ARG A 201 5.85 -32.88 1.94
N ILE A 202 6.65 -31.84 2.17
CA ILE A 202 7.50 -31.71 3.36
C ILE A 202 7.24 -30.35 4.00
N ASN A 203 6.66 -30.38 5.20
CA ASN A 203 6.11 -29.22 5.90
C ASN A 203 6.76 -29.03 7.27
N ALA A 204 6.77 -27.79 7.76
CA ALA A 204 7.16 -27.47 9.13
C ALA A 204 6.03 -26.72 9.83
N ILE A 205 5.56 -27.26 10.94
CA ILE A 205 4.68 -26.53 11.85
C ILE A 205 5.56 -25.76 12.85
N CYS A 206 5.25 -24.50 13.08
CA CYS A 206 5.89 -23.64 14.07
C CYS A 206 4.89 -23.25 15.17
N PRO A 207 4.63 -24.11 16.18
CA PRO A 207 3.72 -23.77 17.27
C PRO A 207 4.27 -22.68 18.18
N GLY A 208 3.40 -21.78 18.64
CA GLY A 208 3.59 -20.97 19.85
C GLY A 208 3.66 -21.84 21.12
N THR A 209 3.16 -21.33 22.25
CA THR A 209 3.21 -22.10 23.51
C THR A 209 2.17 -23.22 23.51
N VAL A 210 2.64 -24.46 23.61
CA VAL A 210 1.81 -25.68 23.65
C VAL A 210 1.94 -26.36 25.00
N ASP A 211 0.83 -26.88 25.52
CA ASP A 211 0.78 -27.59 26.81
C ASP A 211 1.35 -29.01 26.67
N THR A 212 2.58 -29.22 27.14
CA THR A 212 3.36 -30.45 26.99
C THR A 212 4.28 -30.66 28.20
N PRO A 213 4.84 -31.87 28.43
CA PRO A 213 5.81 -32.06 29.52
C PRO A 213 7.02 -31.12 29.43
N MET A 214 7.48 -30.77 28.23
CA MET A 214 8.58 -29.81 28.00
C MET A 214 8.27 -28.41 28.56
N THR A 215 7.00 -27.98 28.51
CA THR A 215 6.55 -26.68 29.04
C THR A 215 6.05 -26.74 30.48
N ARG A 216 5.64 -27.93 30.97
CA ARG A 216 5.19 -28.17 32.37
C ARG A 216 6.31 -28.43 33.37
N GLN A 217 7.50 -28.84 32.94
CA GLN A 217 8.58 -29.28 33.84
C GLN A 217 9.65 -28.21 34.13
N ASN A 218 9.58 -27.05 33.49
CA ASN A 218 10.51 -25.93 33.71
C ASN A 218 9.77 -24.74 34.34
N PRO A 219 10.07 -24.36 35.61
CA PRO A 219 9.41 -23.26 36.30
C PRO A 219 9.54 -21.90 35.61
N GLU A 220 10.71 -21.58 35.04
CA GLU A 220 10.94 -20.31 34.34
C GLU A 220 10.12 -20.24 33.04
N LEU A 221 9.98 -21.36 32.34
CA LEU A 221 9.06 -21.48 31.19
C LEU A 221 7.61 -21.25 31.59
N ILE A 222 7.17 -21.68 32.77
CA ILE A 222 5.81 -21.45 33.27
C ILE A 222 5.57 -19.97 33.58
N GLU A 223 6.53 -19.30 34.22
CA GLU A 223 6.46 -17.87 34.52
C GLU A 223 6.53 -17.02 33.24
N MET A 224 7.48 -17.30 32.35
CA MET A 224 7.57 -16.66 31.02
C MET A 224 6.31 -16.92 30.18
N THR A 225 5.71 -18.11 30.27
CA THR A 225 4.43 -18.43 29.62
C THR A 225 3.30 -17.56 30.17
N SER A 226 3.19 -17.37 31.49
CA SER A 226 2.16 -16.51 32.11
C SER A 226 2.14 -15.09 31.56
N ASP A 227 3.31 -14.50 31.28
CA ASP A 227 3.43 -13.14 30.78
C ASP A 227 3.41 -13.03 29.25
N LEU A 228 3.94 -14.04 28.53
CA LEU A 228 3.72 -14.19 27.08
C LEU A 228 2.23 -14.31 26.75
N LEU A 229 1.46 -15.07 27.55
CA LEU A 229 0.03 -15.26 27.35
C LEU A 229 -0.80 -13.97 27.49
N LYS A 230 -0.41 -13.06 28.40
CA LYS A 230 -1.16 -11.80 28.60
C LYS A 230 -0.85 -10.75 27.53
N THR A 231 0.34 -10.81 26.94
CA THR A 231 0.96 -9.66 26.28
C THR A 231 1.32 -9.91 24.82
N PHE A 232 1.61 -11.16 24.44
CA PHE A 232 2.17 -11.49 23.13
C PHE A 232 1.39 -12.56 22.37
N VAL A 233 0.88 -13.60 23.03
CA VAL A 233 0.05 -14.67 22.41
C VAL A 233 -1.32 -14.12 22.06
N SER A 234 -1.69 -14.16 20.77
CA SER A 234 -2.87 -13.45 20.25
C SER A 234 -4.18 -13.98 20.83
N MET A 235 -4.28 -15.32 21.03
CA MET A 235 -5.46 -15.94 21.65
C MET A 235 -5.45 -15.95 23.19
N ARG A 236 -4.40 -15.41 23.83
CA ARG A 236 -4.22 -15.33 25.30
C ARG A 236 -4.39 -16.65 26.08
N ARG A 237 -4.20 -17.79 25.43
CA ARG A 237 -4.27 -19.14 26.03
C ARG A 237 -3.16 -20.04 25.49
N VAL A 238 -2.83 -21.08 26.23
CA VAL A 238 -1.90 -22.13 25.75
C VAL A 238 -2.65 -23.03 24.76
N ALA A 239 -2.00 -23.39 23.66
CA ALA A 239 -2.53 -24.37 22.72
C ALA A 239 -2.44 -25.79 23.32
N GLN A 240 -3.47 -26.60 23.14
CA GLN A 240 -3.45 -28.01 23.52
C GLN A 240 -2.68 -28.82 22.47
N ALA A 241 -1.98 -29.87 22.91
CA ALA A 241 -1.23 -30.74 21.98
C ALA A 241 -2.13 -31.39 20.91
N SER A 242 -3.42 -31.56 21.19
CA SER A 242 -4.44 -32.01 20.22
C SER A 242 -4.70 -30.99 19.10
N GLU A 243 -4.67 -29.69 19.38
CA GLU A 243 -4.87 -28.65 18.35
C GLU A 243 -3.72 -28.64 17.33
N ILE A 244 -2.50 -28.93 17.79
CA ILE A 244 -1.35 -29.13 16.90
C ILE A 244 -1.47 -30.44 16.11
N ALA A 245 -1.99 -31.50 16.74
CA ALA A 245 -2.25 -32.78 16.07
C ALA A 245 -3.31 -32.65 14.95
N ASP A 246 -4.33 -31.81 15.13
CA ASP A 246 -5.32 -31.52 14.09
C ASP A 246 -4.67 -30.79 12.88
N ALA A 247 -3.71 -29.87 13.13
CA ALA A 247 -2.92 -29.26 12.07
C ALA A 247 -1.97 -30.26 11.36
N VAL A 248 -1.35 -31.19 12.10
CA VAL A 248 -0.56 -32.31 11.54
C VAL A 248 -1.42 -33.14 10.60
N LEU A 249 -2.65 -33.50 10.99
CA LEU A 249 -3.57 -34.29 10.18
C LEU A 249 -4.04 -33.55 8.91
N TYR A 250 -4.26 -32.24 9.00
CA TYR A 250 -4.58 -31.41 7.82
C TYR A 250 -3.43 -31.42 6.80
N LEU A 251 -2.19 -31.27 7.26
CA LEU A 251 -1.00 -31.30 6.40
C LEU A 251 -0.68 -32.70 5.88
N ALA A 252 -0.98 -33.75 6.64
CA ALA A 252 -0.79 -35.13 6.21
C ALA A 252 -1.74 -35.54 5.06
N GLY A 253 -3.02 -35.14 5.15
CA GLY A 253 -4.10 -35.68 4.32
C GLY A 253 -4.54 -34.87 3.09
N GLY A 254 -5.59 -35.38 2.41
CA GLY A 254 -6.15 -34.89 1.14
C GLY A 254 -6.34 -33.37 0.98
N ARG A 255 -6.65 -32.67 2.07
CA ARG A 255 -7.06 -31.25 2.05
C ARG A 255 -5.92 -30.28 1.78
N SER A 256 -4.66 -30.70 1.93
CA SER A 256 -3.44 -29.91 1.66
C SER A 256 -2.66 -30.40 0.42
N SER A 257 -3.34 -31.11 -0.50
CA SER A 257 -2.78 -31.76 -1.69
C SER A 257 -2.00 -30.86 -2.67
N ILE A 258 -2.35 -29.57 -2.78
CA ILE A 258 -1.62 -28.61 -3.63
C ILE A 258 -0.53 -27.83 -2.88
N ASP A 259 -0.37 -28.07 -1.58
CA ASP A 259 0.57 -27.34 -0.72
C ASP A 259 2.02 -27.73 -1.02
N ARG A 260 2.62 -27.03 -1.99
CA ARG A 260 4.05 -27.04 -2.29
C ARG A 260 4.75 -26.07 -1.34
N ALA A 261 4.78 -26.42 -0.06
CA ALA A 261 5.20 -25.51 0.99
C ALA A 261 6.67 -25.07 0.86
N ASN A 262 6.85 -23.79 0.52
CA ASN A 262 8.10 -23.04 0.71
C ASN A 262 8.06 -22.19 2.01
N ASN A 263 6.96 -22.23 2.77
CA ASN A 263 6.73 -21.42 3.97
C ASN A 263 6.35 -22.28 5.19
N PRO A 264 6.82 -21.93 6.40
CA PRO A 264 6.40 -22.60 7.62
C PRO A 264 4.94 -22.27 7.96
N VAL A 265 4.22 -23.25 8.49
CA VAL A 265 2.87 -23.06 9.05
C VAL A 265 3.01 -22.60 10.49
N GLU A 266 2.93 -21.28 10.70
CA GLU A 266 2.94 -20.67 12.03
C GLU A 266 1.57 -20.80 12.71
N ILE A 267 1.55 -21.28 13.96
CA ILE A 267 0.31 -21.42 14.75
C ILE A 267 0.46 -20.60 16.03
N ASP A 268 -0.42 -19.60 16.18
CA ASP A 268 -0.48 -18.64 17.31
C ASP A 268 0.84 -17.86 17.51
N LYS A 269 1.22 -17.08 16.48
CA LYS A 269 2.43 -16.25 16.48
C LYS A 269 2.34 -15.14 17.56
N PRO A 270 3.36 -14.98 18.42
CA PRO A 270 3.44 -13.86 19.35
C PRO A 270 3.82 -12.55 18.63
N GLN A 271 3.16 -11.44 18.97
CA GLN A 271 3.42 -10.13 18.36
C GLN A 271 4.68 -9.45 18.94
N PHE A 272 5.87 -9.82 18.47
CA PHE A 272 7.13 -9.19 18.91
C PHE A 272 7.30 -7.74 18.40
N HIS A 273 6.73 -6.78 19.12
CA HIS A 273 7.22 -5.39 19.09
C HIS A 273 8.54 -5.31 19.85
N ALA A 274 9.57 -4.72 19.23
CA ALA A 274 10.88 -4.55 19.82
C ALA A 274 10.92 -3.40 20.85
N SER A 275 10.44 -3.66 22.06
CA SER A 275 10.64 -2.79 23.23
C SER A 275 11.06 -3.60 24.45
N LEU A 276 12.32 -3.46 24.86
CA LEU A 276 12.85 -4.06 26.09
C LEU A 276 12.38 -3.27 27.31
N SER A 277 11.77 -3.93 28.29
CA SER A 277 11.64 -3.41 29.66
C SER A 277 11.71 -4.54 30.71
N PRO A 278 12.18 -4.29 31.94
CA PRO A 278 12.47 -5.34 32.92
C PRO A 278 11.31 -5.63 33.89
N VAL A 279 11.37 -6.79 34.56
CA VAL A 279 10.27 -7.39 35.32
C VAL A 279 10.28 -7.06 36.83
N SER A 280 9.12 -6.58 37.30
CA SER A 280 8.49 -6.67 38.64
C SER A 280 9.17 -6.21 39.95
N LYS A 281 8.35 -5.60 40.82
CA LYS A 281 8.26 -5.89 42.27
C LYS A 281 6.79 -5.78 42.74
N GLN A 282 6.49 -6.36 43.89
CA GLN A 282 5.14 -6.85 44.25
C GLN A 282 4.22 -5.84 44.99
N ARG A 283 2.90 -5.98 44.70
CA ARG A 283 1.70 -5.83 45.55
C ARG A 283 1.63 -4.75 46.66
N LEU A 284 0.57 -3.95 46.62
CA LEU A 284 -0.48 -3.87 47.68
C LEU A 284 -1.73 -3.11 47.18
N ALA A 285 -2.90 -3.49 47.71
CA ALA A 285 -4.24 -2.88 47.55
C ALA A 285 -5.06 -3.25 48.83
N PRO A 286 -6.31 -2.76 49.09
CA PRO A 286 -7.19 -1.84 48.34
C PRO A 286 -7.93 -0.74 49.19
N ALA A 287 -8.71 0.15 48.54
CA ALA A 287 -9.95 0.82 49.03
C ALA A 287 -10.50 1.73 47.89
N LEU A 288 -11.71 1.58 47.30
CA LEU A 288 -13.11 1.68 47.77
C LEU A 288 -13.75 3.10 47.75
N VAL A 289 -14.42 3.45 46.62
CA VAL A 289 -15.83 3.99 46.50
C VAL A 289 -16.19 5.38 47.12
N PRO A 290 -17.17 6.21 46.65
CA PRO A 290 -18.01 6.27 45.41
C PRO A 290 -17.99 7.63 44.62
N CYS A 291 -18.79 7.72 43.55
CA CYS A 291 -19.22 8.94 42.85
C CYS A 291 -20.16 9.86 43.66
N VAL A 292 -20.24 11.16 43.30
CA VAL A 292 -21.51 11.93 43.21
C VAL A 292 -21.46 12.92 42.02
N SER A 293 -22.58 13.07 41.32
CA SER A 293 -22.89 13.93 40.16
C SER A 293 -23.32 15.36 40.49
N VAL A 294 -23.26 16.31 39.53
CA VAL A 294 -24.31 17.33 39.29
C VAL A 294 -24.38 17.68 37.78
N GLU A 295 -25.58 17.98 37.27
CA GLU A 295 -25.92 18.20 35.85
C GLU A 295 -25.96 19.69 35.41
N SER A 296 -26.02 19.90 34.09
CA SER A 296 -26.74 20.95 33.33
C SER A 296 -26.66 22.44 33.75
N THR A 297 -26.45 23.38 32.82
CA THR A 297 -27.56 23.95 32.01
C THR A 297 -27.07 24.84 30.85
N ASP A 298 -27.89 24.95 29.80
CA ASP A 298 -27.68 25.82 28.63
C ASP A 298 -27.75 27.33 28.94
N PHE A 299 -27.21 28.19 28.06
CA PHE A 299 -28.04 29.17 27.30
C PHE A 299 -27.31 29.85 26.12
N LYS A 300 -28.06 30.24 25.08
CA LYS A 300 -27.61 30.96 23.88
C LYS A 300 -27.49 32.48 24.12
N LEU A 301 -26.70 33.18 23.31
CA LEU A 301 -26.74 34.65 23.20
C LEU A 301 -26.70 35.15 21.76
N SER A 302 -27.33 36.32 21.53
CA SER A 302 -27.57 36.93 20.22
C SER A 302 -26.99 38.35 20.10
N THR A 303 -27.21 39.00 18.97
CA THR A 303 -26.47 40.18 18.46
C THR A 303 -26.90 41.55 19.02
N ARG A 304 -25.94 42.49 19.15
CA ARG A 304 -25.95 43.82 18.45
C ARG A 304 -24.72 44.71 18.76
N ARG A 305 -24.49 45.72 17.89
CA ARG A 305 -23.40 46.73 17.93
C ARG A 305 -23.86 48.04 18.61
N GLN A 306 -22.95 48.83 19.21
CA GLN A 306 -22.49 50.15 18.70
C GLN A 306 -21.62 50.98 19.67
N HIS A 307 -20.57 51.64 19.13
CA HIS A 307 -19.87 52.88 19.60
C HIS A 307 -19.22 52.89 21.02
N GLU A 308 -18.18 53.67 21.36
CA GLU A 308 -17.56 54.88 20.77
C GLU A 308 -16.09 55.14 21.27
N LYS A 309 -15.32 55.97 20.55
CA LYS A 309 -14.14 56.83 20.96
C LYS A 309 -12.86 56.23 21.60
N GLN A 310 -11.70 56.63 21.05
CA GLN A 310 -10.35 56.47 21.64
C GLN A 310 -9.44 57.67 21.26
N ALA A 311 -8.69 58.22 22.23
CA ALA A 311 -7.62 59.23 22.05
C ALA A 311 -6.82 59.40 23.38
N PRO A 312 -5.68 60.12 23.43
CA PRO A 312 -4.39 59.74 22.81
C PRO A 312 -3.18 59.92 23.77
N ARG A 313 -1.97 59.47 23.39
CA ARG A 313 -0.69 60.04 23.88
C ARG A 313 0.55 59.68 23.04
N THR A 314 1.21 60.71 22.51
CA THR A 314 2.57 60.79 21.91
C THR A 314 3.64 60.92 23.02
N PRO A 315 4.99 61.08 22.79
CA PRO A 315 5.75 61.52 21.59
C PRO A 315 6.93 60.55 21.21
N LEU A 316 7.85 60.78 20.24
CA LEU A 316 8.68 61.95 19.92
C LEU A 316 9.23 61.88 18.46
N LYS A 317 9.51 63.05 17.86
CA LYS A 317 10.10 63.20 16.51
C LYS A 317 11.60 63.55 16.58
N ALA A 318 12.36 63.07 15.61
CA ALA A 318 13.42 63.83 14.94
C ALA A 318 13.29 63.55 13.44
N GLY A 319 13.39 64.57 12.58
CA GLY A 319 13.11 64.44 11.14
C GLY A 319 14.28 64.87 10.27
N ILE A 320 14.19 64.57 8.97
CA ILE A 320 14.91 65.18 7.85
C ILE A 320 13.97 65.11 6.61
N ASN A 321 14.18 66.00 5.65
CA ASN A 321 13.22 66.39 4.61
C ASN A 321 13.07 65.41 3.43
N ASN A 322 11.99 65.63 2.68
CA ASN A 322 11.66 65.04 1.38
C ASN A 322 12.82 65.07 0.38
N ASP A 323 12.88 64.06 -0.49
CA ASP A 323 12.90 64.34 -1.93
C ASP A 323 12.19 63.25 -2.76
N ASN A 324 11.69 63.61 -3.94
CA ASN A 324 10.82 62.77 -4.77
C ASN A 324 11.61 61.82 -5.69
N SER A 325 11.42 60.51 -5.55
CA SER A 325 11.30 59.64 -6.73
C SER A 325 10.43 58.41 -6.44
N SER A 326 9.33 58.28 -7.18
CA SER A 326 8.42 57.15 -7.05
C SER A 326 8.91 55.96 -7.87
N THR A 327 9.83 55.17 -7.32
CA THR A 327 10.10 53.83 -7.86
C THR A 327 8.92 52.91 -7.51
N GLN A 328 7.98 52.78 -8.44
CA GLN A 328 7.05 51.64 -8.46
C GLN A 328 7.87 50.35 -8.34
N PRO A 329 7.49 49.38 -7.49
CA PRO A 329 8.17 48.10 -7.43
C PRO A 329 8.01 47.42 -8.79
N VAL A 330 9.13 47.23 -9.50
CA VAL A 330 9.14 46.50 -10.77
C VAL A 330 8.65 45.08 -10.49
N MET A 331 7.48 44.73 -11.02
CA MET A 331 6.99 43.35 -10.95
C MET A 331 8.00 42.45 -11.66
N SER A 332 8.68 41.61 -10.89
CA SER A 332 9.58 40.58 -11.43
C SER A 332 8.76 39.65 -12.32
N GLN A 333 9.15 39.51 -13.59
CA GLN A 333 8.49 38.59 -14.51
C GLN A 333 8.48 37.16 -13.94
N PRO A 334 7.37 36.42 -14.05
CA PRO A 334 7.24 35.09 -13.46
C PRO A 334 8.29 34.12 -14.00
N HIS A 335 8.62 33.11 -13.19
CA HIS A 335 9.46 32.00 -13.64
C HIS A 335 8.74 31.22 -14.75
N PRO A 336 9.41 30.75 -15.82
CA PRO A 336 8.72 30.07 -16.93
C PRO A 336 7.83 28.89 -16.50
N LEU A 337 8.25 28.17 -15.44
CA LEU A 337 7.55 27.01 -14.87
C LEU A 337 6.58 27.33 -13.70
N SER A 338 6.47 28.59 -13.23
CA SER A 338 5.50 28.90 -12.18
C SER A 338 4.07 28.85 -12.73
N GLY A 339 3.09 28.36 -11.97
CA GLY A 339 1.69 28.34 -12.40
C GLY A 339 1.16 29.72 -12.86
N LEU A 340 0.04 29.74 -13.61
CA LEU A 340 -0.54 31.00 -14.06
C LEU A 340 -1.10 31.80 -12.87
N SER A 341 -0.93 33.12 -12.92
CA SER A 341 -1.63 34.02 -11.99
C SER A 341 -3.12 34.12 -12.34
N ALA A 342 -3.93 34.63 -11.40
CA ALA A 342 -5.34 34.93 -11.65
C ALA A 342 -5.52 35.93 -12.81
N ASP A 343 -4.63 36.90 -12.93
CA ASP A 343 -4.64 37.88 -14.03
C ASP A 343 -4.27 37.23 -15.37
N GLU A 344 -3.29 36.32 -15.40
CA GLU A 344 -2.93 35.55 -16.60
C GLU A 344 -4.10 34.66 -17.08
N ILE A 345 -4.82 34.01 -16.17
CA ILE A 345 -6.02 33.20 -16.49
C ILE A 345 -7.16 34.09 -17.02
N ASN A 346 -7.49 35.19 -16.33
CA ASN A 346 -8.51 36.14 -16.78
C ASN A 346 -8.15 36.75 -18.15
N GLN A 347 -6.87 37.03 -18.41
CA GLN A 347 -6.39 37.50 -19.71
C GLN A 347 -6.61 36.45 -20.82
N ALA A 348 -6.32 35.17 -20.55
CA ALA A 348 -6.56 34.10 -21.50
C ALA A 348 -8.06 33.90 -21.81
N ARG A 349 -8.92 33.94 -20.78
CA ARG A 349 -10.39 33.97 -20.93
C ARG A 349 -10.83 35.10 -21.86
N ASP A 350 -10.37 36.32 -21.61
CA ASP A 350 -10.77 37.50 -22.38
C ASP A 350 -10.35 37.41 -23.86
N VAL A 351 -9.26 36.71 -24.17
CA VAL A 351 -8.88 36.42 -25.57
C VAL A 351 -9.83 35.39 -26.20
N VAL A 352 -10.20 34.33 -25.48
CA VAL A 352 -11.16 33.33 -25.96
C VAL A 352 -12.54 33.96 -26.21
N LEU A 353 -13.08 34.72 -25.25
CA LEU A 353 -14.39 35.38 -25.40
C LEU A 353 -14.44 36.33 -26.62
N LYS A 354 -13.35 37.04 -26.93
CA LYS A 354 -13.26 37.92 -28.11
C LYS A 354 -13.23 37.16 -29.44
N LEU A 355 -12.83 35.88 -29.44
CA LEU A 355 -12.75 35.06 -30.64
C LEU A 355 -14.11 34.45 -31.04
N HIS A 356 -15.07 34.41 -30.12
CA HIS A 356 -16.38 33.78 -30.32
C HIS A 356 -17.54 34.75 -29.99
N PRO A 357 -17.69 35.85 -30.76
CA PRO A 357 -18.77 36.80 -30.54
C PRO A 357 -20.13 36.19 -30.88
N GLY A 358 -21.09 36.26 -29.95
CA GLY A 358 -22.48 35.84 -30.17
C GLY A 358 -22.77 34.35 -29.87
N THR A 359 -21.80 33.60 -29.35
CA THR A 359 -21.99 32.25 -28.79
C THR A 359 -21.90 32.28 -27.27
N VAL A 360 -22.42 31.25 -26.61
CA VAL A 360 -22.10 30.93 -25.21
C VAL A 360 -20.79 30.13 -25.18
N ILE A 361 -19.96 30.36 -24.17
CA ILE A 361 -18.69 29.67 -23.95
C ILE A 361 -18.70 29.09 -22.54
N ASP A 362 -18.65 27.76 -22.43
CA ASP A 362 -18.50 27.06 -21.15
C ASP A 362 -17.02 26.69 -21.00
N PHE A 363 -16.30 27.34 -20.10
CA PHE A 363 -14.88 27.05 -19.89
C PHE A 363 -14.69 25.75 -19.10
N ARG A 364 -13.77 24.92 -19.58
CA ARG A 364 -13.38 23.64 -18.94
C ARG A 364 -12.19 23.86 -18.01
N SER A 365 -11.12 24.48 -18.52
CA SER A 365 -9.91 24.76 -17.75
C SER A 365 -9.01 25.77 -18.48
N ILE A 366 -8.29 26.60 -17.72
CA ILE A 366 -7.23 27.48 -18.22
C ILE A 366 -6.02 27.33 -17.30
N PHE A 367 -4.90 26.87 -17.85
CA PHE A 367 -3.67 26.62 -17.10
C PHE A 367 -2.41 26.83 -17.94
N LEU A 368 -1.23 26.72 -17.32
CA LEU A 368 0.05 26.91 -17.98
C LEU A 368 0.25 25.80 -19.02
N LEU A 369 0.49 26.16 -20.28
CA LEU A 369 1.19 25.27 -21.19
C LEU A 369 2.68 25.38 -20.86
N GLU A 370 3.27 24.30 -20.35
CA GLU A 370 4.67 24.31 -19.99
C GLU A 370 5.56 24.60 -21.23
N PRO A 371 6.62 25.40 -21.07
CA PRO A 371 7.50 25.75 -22.18
C PRO A 371 8.21 24.50 -22.72
N PRO A 372 8.47 24.42 -24.04
CA PRO A 372 9.21 23.30 -24.63
C PRO A 372 10.53 23.05 -23.90
N LYS A 373 10.89 21.79 -23.68
CA LYS A 373 12.08 21.42 -22.88
C LYS A 373 13.36 22.05 -23.43
N ALA A 374 13.47 22.11 -24.76
CA ALA A 374 14.57 22.75 -25.48
C ALA A 374 14.69 24.28 -25.25
N GLU A 375 13.59 24.97 -24.91
CA GLU A 375 13.61 26.41 -24.59
C GLU A 375 13.88 26.67 -23.10
N VAL A 376 13.36 25.83 -22.20
CA VAL A 376 13.47 26.05 -20.75
C VAL A 376 14.81 25.59 -20.17
N VAL A 377 15.43 24.53 -20.70
CA VAL A 377 16.74 24.05 -20.22
C VAL A 377 17.84 25.13 -20.32
N PRO A 378 17.98 25.89 -21.43
CA PRO A 378 18.90 27.03 -21.48
C PRO A 378 18.59 28.13 -20.44
N PHE A 379 17.32 28.40 -20.15
CA PHE A 379 16.93 29.36 -19.11
C PHE A 379 17.34 28.86 -17.72
N LEU A 380 17.05 27.60 -17.39
CA LEU A 380 17.46 26.98 -16.14
C LEU A 380 18.99 27.01 -15.98
N ALA A 381 19.76 26.72 -17.02
CA ALA A 381 21.22 26.81 -16.98
C ALA A 381 21.73 28.23 -16.62
N LEU A 382 21.04 29.29 -17.05
CA LEU A 382 21.33 30.66 -16.62
C LEU A 382 20.89 30.93 -15.18
N GLU A 383 19.78 30.34 -14.72
CA GLU A 383 19.30 30.44 -13.34
C GLU A 383 20.30 29.81 -12.37
N HIS A 384 20.73 28.58 -12.63
CA HIS A 384 21.74 27.85 -11.84
C HIS A 384 23.09 28.56 -11.80
N ALA A 385 23.44 29.27 -12.86
CA ALA A 385 24.66 30.07 -12.91
C ALA A 385 24.55 31.43 -12.17
N GLY A 386 23.38 31.77 -11.60
CA GLY A 386 23.13 33.08 -10.99
C GLY A 386 23.10 34.24 -12.01
N LYS A 387 22.81 33.94 -13.29
CA LYS A 387 22.90 34.87 -14.43
C LYS A 387 21.55 35.34 -14.97
N VAL A 388 20.45 34.98 -14.30
CA VAL A 388 19.12 35.51 -14.66
C VAL A 388 19.03 36.98 -14.24
N THR A 389 18.63 37.82 -15.20
CA THR A 389 18.43 39.26 -15.06
C THR A 389 17.05 39.62 -15.63
N ALA A 390 16.63 40.88 -15.46
CA ALA A 390 15.39 41.38 -16.05
C ALA A 390 15.37 41.35 -17.60
N SER A 391 16.55 41.30 -18.24
CA SER A 391 16.71 41.21 -19.70
C SER A 391 17.04 39.81 -20.22
N THR A 392 17.13 38.79 -19.35
CA THR A 392 17.35 37.40 -19.77
C THR A 392 16.15 36.92 -20.59
N PRO A 393 16.35 36.42 -21.82
CA PRO A 393 15.27 35.86 -22.63
C PRO A 393 14.56 34.73 -21.90
N ARG A 394 13.22 34.71 -21.97
CA ARG A 394 12.35 33.68 -21.39
C ARG A 394 11.61 32.96 -22.51
N PRO A 395 11.28 31.66 -22.35
CA PRO A 395 10.31 30.98 -23.20
C PRO A 395 8.99 31.75 -23.27
N ALA A 396 8.22 31.53 -24.33
CA ALA A 396 6.91 32.16 -24.47
C ALA A 396 5.98 31.76 -23.30
N ARG A 397 5.34 32.75 -22.67
CA ARG A 397 4.37 32.51 -21.58
C ARG A 397 3.02 32.16 -22.20
N LEU A 398 2.72 30.87 -22.25
CA LEU A 398 1.56 30.30 -22.95
C LEU A 398 0.53 29.75 -21.97
N ALA A 399 -0.75 30.09 -22.17
CA ALA A 399 -1.87 29.48 -21.47
C ALA A 399 -2.57 28.48 -22.40
N GLN A 400 -2.81 27.26 -21.91
CA GLN A 400 -3.71 26.30 -22.54
C GLN A 400 -5.13 26.58 -22.03
N ALA A 401 -6.08 26.78 -22.94
CA ALA A 401 -7.48 27.07 -22.64
C ALA A 401 -8.38 26.01 -23.32
N TRP A 402 -9.13 25.29 -22.50
CA TRP A 402 -10.11 24.28 -22.88
C TRP A 402 -11.51 24.83 -22.61
N TYR A 403 -12.41 24.75 -23.59
CA TYR A 403 -13.76 25.31 -23.48
C TYR A 403 -14.68 24.71 -24.54
N ASP A 404 -15.98 24.70 -24.28
CA ASP A 404 -17.02 24.35 -25.25
C ASP A 404 -17.60 25.62 -25.90
N VAL A 405 -17.92 25.56 -27.20
CA VAL A 405 -18.61 26.63 -27.94
C VAL A 405 -20.04 26.20 -28.18
N ILE A 406 -21.00 27.00 -27.70
CA ILE A 406 -22.42 26.67 -27.68
C ILE A 406 -23.21 27.79 -28.39
N GLY A 407 -23.69 27.50 -29.61
CA GLY A 407 -24.55 28.39 -30.38
C GLY A 407 -24.37 28.27 -31.89
N GLY A 408 -25.44 28.54 -32.66
CA GLY A 408 -25.46 28.39 -34.12
C GLY A 408 -26.38 27.26 -34.58
N SER A 409 -26.15 26.74 -35.79
CA SER A 409 -26.92 25.63 -36.39
C SER A 409 -26.29 24.25 -36.18
N GLN A 410 -25.34 24.13 -35.26
CA GLN A 410 -24.57 22.90 -34.97
C GLN A 410 -24.68 22.53 -33.48
N ALA A 411 -24.30 21.30 -33.15
CA ALA A 411 -24.14 20.87 -31.76
C ALA A 411 -22.95 21.59 -31.10
N ALA A 412 -22.85 21.52 -29.77
CA ALA A 412 -21.74 22.11 -29.03
C ALA A 412 -20.39 21.50 -29.48
N GLU A 413 -19.41 22.36 -29.77
CA GLU A 413 -18.06 21.96 -30.19
C GLU A 413 -17.09 22.09 -29.02
N TYR A 414 -16.22 21.10 -28.81
CA TYR A 414 -15.15 21.17 -27.79
C TYR A 414 -13.86 21.73 -28.41
N HIS A 415 -13.30 22.79 -27.84
CA HIS A 415 -12.13 23.50 -28.37
C HIS A 415 -10.96 23.46 -27.39
N GLU A 416 -9.75 23.37 -27.95
CA GLU A 416 -8.52 23.69 -27.23
C GLU A 416 -7.77 24.80 -27.95
N SER A 417 -7.42 25.86 -27.22
CA SER A 417 -6.62 26.98 -27.72
C SER A 417 -5.35 27.17 -26.89
N VAL A 418 -4.28 27.61 -27.54
CA VAL A 418 -3.05 28.08 -26.89
C VAL A 418 -2.99 29.59 -27.04
N ILE A 419 -2.95 30.31 -25.93
CA ILE A 419 -2.95 31.77 -25.85
C ILE A 419 -1.56 32.26 -25.42
N HIS A 420 -0.95 33.11 -26.24
CA HIS A 420 0.31 33.77 -25.87
C HIS A 420 0.00 35.03 -25.06
N LEU A 421 0.21 34.96 -23.75
CA LEU A 421 -0.23 35.98 -22.78
C LEU A 421 0.42 37.35 -23.05
N GLY A 422 1.75 37.39 -23.22
CA GLY A 422 2.48 38.63 -23.53
C GLY A 422 2.11 39.31 -24.87
N ALA A 423 1.38 38.61 -25.75
CA ALA A 423 0.91 39.12 -27.04
C ALA A 423 -0.62 39.19 -27.13
N ALA A 424 -1.33 38.85 -26.05
CA ALA A 424 -2.79 38.80 -25.94
C ALA A 424 -3.51 38.15 -27.15
N LYS A 425 -2.95 37.07 -27.70
CA LYS A 425 -3.42 36.44 -28.94
C LYS A 425 -3.41 34.92 -28.87
N ARG A 426 -4.34 34.27 -29.57
CA ARG A 426 -4.30 32.84 -29.82
C ARG A 426 -3.21 32.50 -30.83
N VAL A 427 -2.36 31.52 -30.51
CA VAL A 427 -1.24 31.04 -31.34
C VAL A 427 -1.39 29.58 -31.75
N GLY A 428 -2.22 28.81 -31.06
CA GLY A 428 -2.64 27.46 -31.45
C GLY A 428 -4.15 27.30 -31.26
N HIS A 429 -4.79 26.49 -32.09
CA HIS A 429 -6.21 26.15 -31.98
C HIS A 429 -6.46 24.78 -32.62
N LYS A 430 -7.24 23.93 -31.95
CA LYS A 430 -7.94 22.79 -32.55
C LYS A 430 -9.40 22.78 -32.08
N VAL A 431 -10.29 22.34 -32.95
CA VAL A 431 -11.58 21.77 -32.55
C VAL A 431 -11.32 20.29 -32.32
N VAL A 432 -11.74 19.77 -31.18
CA VAL A 432 -11.52 18.37 -30.81
C VAL A 432 -12.56 17.51 -31.54
N PRO A 433 -12.15 16.45 -32.25
CA PRO A 433 -13.07 15.57 -32.97
C PRO A 433 -14.15 14.95 -32.06
N THR A 434 -15.36 14.75 -32.60
CA THR A 434 -16.55 14.36 -31.84
C THR A 434 -16.52 12.95 -31.28
N GLU A 435 -15.57 12.11 -31.71
CA GLU A 435 -15.25 10.82 -31.09
C GLU A 435 -14.60 10.92 -29.71
N TYR A 436 -14.11 12.11 -29.32
CA TYR A 436 -13.53 12.37 -28.00
C TYR A 436 -14.45 13.25 -27.14
N HIS A 437 -14.34 13.09 -25.82
CA HIS A 437 -15.07 13.90 -24.86
C HIS A 437 -14.10 14.68 -23.95
N ALA A 438 -14.46 15.92 -23.63
CA ALA A 438 -13.74 16.74 -22.66
C ALA A 438 -13.78 16.11 -21.26
N GLY A 439 -12.78 16.39 -20.42
CA GLY A 439 -12.85 16.09 -18.99
C GLY A 439 -14.10 16.69 -18.35
N LEU A 440 -14.62 16.05 -17.30
CA LEU A 440 -15.76 16.53 -16.54
C LEU A 440 -15.39 17.77 -15.73
N THR A 441 -16.40 18.58 -15.39
CA THR A 441 -16.23 19.70 -14.46
C THR A 441 -17.30 19.65 -13.37
N VAL A 442 -16.98 20.23 -12.21
CA VAL A 442 -17.89 20.22 -11.04
C VAL A 442 -19.23 20.92 -11.32
N PHE A 443 -19.29 21.85 -12.28
CA PHE A 443 -20.55 22.49 -12.66
C PHE A 443 -21.49 21.56 -13.46
N GLU A 444 -20.97 20.58 -14.21
CA GLU A 444 -21.80 19.58 -14.91
C GLU A 444 -22.61 18.73 -13.92
N PHE A 445 -22.05 18.48 -12.73
CA PHE A 445 -22.75 17.75 -11.67
C PHE A 445 -24.02 18.44 -11.18
N LYS A 446 -24.03 19.78 -11.11
CA LYS A 446 -25.24 20.53 -10.74
C LYS A 446 -26.36 20.30 -11.77
N LYS A 447 -26.03 20.42 -13.06
CA LYS A 447 -26.95 20.19 -14.19
C LYS A 447 -27.47 18.75 -14.19
N LEU A 448 -26.60 17.77 -13.92
CA LEU A 448 -26.97 16.35 -13.78
C LEU A 448 -27.95 16.11 -12.63
N LEU A 449 -27.70 16.67 -11.45
CA LEU A 449 -28.59 16.54 -10.29
C LEU A 449 -29.96 17.19 -10.54
N GLU A 450 -30.01 18.35 -11.18
CA GLU A 450 -31.25 19.03 -11.58
C GLU A 450 -32.03 18.20 -12.62
N CYS A 451 -31.35 17.65 -13.63
CA CYS A 451 -31.94 16.77 -14.64
C CYS A 451 -32.52 15.48 -14.05
N VAL A 452 -31.75 14.76 -13.21
CA VAL A 452 -32.22 13.53 -12.55
C VAL A 452 -33.40 13.80 -11.65
N LYS A 453 -33.38 14.89 -10.88
CA LYS A 453 -34.49 15.29 -10.01
C LYS A 453 -35.76 15.60 -10.80
N ALA A 454 -35.65 16.24 -11.96
CA ALA A 454 -36.78 16.60 -12.83
C ALA A 454 -37.31 15.44 -13.69
N SER A 455 -36.51 14.39 -13.94
CA SER A 455 -36.84 13.32 -14.88
C SER A 455 -38.09 12.50 -14.50
N PRO A 456 -39.16 12.51 -15.32
CA PRO A 456 -40.33 11.66 -15.08
C PRO A 456 -40.00 10.17 -15.07
N LEU A 457 -39.04 9.73 -15.89
CA LEU A 457 -38.57 8.34 -15.96
C LEU A 457 -37.91 7.91 -14.63
N PHE A 458 -37.05 8.75 -14.07
CA PHE A 458 -36.44 8.46 -12.78
C PHE A 458 -37.48 8.48 -11.65
N GLN A 459 -38.38 9.47 -11.64
CA GLN A 459 -39.46 9.55 -10.65
C GLN A 459 -40.48 8.41 -10.77
N GLU A 460 -40.65 7.79 -11.94
CA GLU A 460 -41.45 6.56 -12.11
C GLU A 460 -40.75 5.37 -11.47
N LYS A 461 -39.46 5.14 -11.78
CA LYS A 461 -38.67 4.03 -11.23
C LYS A 461 -38.51 4.13 -9.72
N LEU A 462 -38.30 5.33 -9.18
CA LEU A 462 -38.15 5.58 -7.75
C LEU A 462 -39.41 5.18 -6.95
N LYS A 463 -40.61 5.27 -7.52
CA LYS A 463 -41.87 4.85 -6.85
C LYS A 463 -41.96 3.36 -6.56
N ALA A 464 -41.13 2.52 -7.21
CA ALA A 464 -41.03 1.11 -6.88
C ALA A 464 -40.30 0.85 -5.55
N PHE A 465 -39.70 1.88 -4.94
CA PHE A 465 -38.98 1.80 -3.68
C PHE A 465 -39.60 2.72 -2.64
N ARG A 466 -39.77 2.20 -1.42
CA ARG A 466 -40.27 2.93 -0.26
C ARG A 466 -39.10 3.27 0.66
N LEU A 467 -38.72 4.55 0.72
CA LEU A 467 -37.78 5.03 1.74
C LEU A 467 -38.45 5.01 3.14
N PRO A 468 -37.73 4.62 4.21
CA PRO A 468 -38.27 4.68 5.57
C PRO A 468 -38.61 6.13 5.99
N PRO A 469 -39.56 6.32 6.93
CA PRO A 469 -39.81 7.64 7.51
C PRO A 469 -38.53 8.25 8.07
N GLY A 470 -38.26 9.51 7.72
CA GLY A 470 -37.03 10.21 8.12
C GLY A 470 -35.83 10.00 7.19
N PHE A 471 -35.97 9.25 6.09
CA PHE A 471 -34.93 9.13 5.05
C PHE A 471 -35.19 10.04 3.84
N GLU A 472 -34.13 10.53 3.23
CA GLU A 472 -34.15 11.28 1.96
C GLU A 472 -33.26 10.61 0.90
N LEU A 473 -33.55 10.84 -0.38
CA LEU A 473 -32.73 10.39 -1.50
C LEU A 473 -31.46 11.26 -1.62
N VAL A 474 -30.30 10.60 -1.70
CA VAL A 474 -29.03 11.17 -2.16
C VAL A 474 -28.73 10.62 -3.55
N VAL A 475 -28.33 11.51 -4.45
CA VAL A 475 -27.91 11.16 -5.82
C VAL A 475 -26.46 11.62 -5.96
N GLU A 476 -25.57 10.70 -6.32
CA GLU A 476 -24.14 10.95 -6.44
C GLU A 476 -23.71 10.94 -7.92
N PRO A 477 -23.27 12.08 -8.47
CA PRO A 477 -22.74 12.21 -9.83
C PRO A 477 -21.51 11.34 -10.10
N TRP A 478 -21.51 10.59 -11.20
CA TRP A 478 -20.36 9.80 -11.66
C TRP A 478 -20.11 9.98 -13.17
N PRO A 479 -18.84 9.97 -13.62
CA PRO A 479 -18.53 9.85 -15.04
C PRO A 479 -19.05 8.50 -15.58
N TYR A 480 -19.37 8.45 -16.87
CA TYR A 480 -19.97 7.24 -17.46
C TYR A 480 -18.99 6.08 -17.66
N GLY A 481 -17.69 6.34 -17.69
CA GLY A 481 -16.67 5.33 -17.96
C GLY A 481 -16.69 4.84 -19.41
N ALA A 482 -16.30 3.58 -19.64
CA ALA A 482 -16.30 3.01 -20.99
C ALA A 482 -17.74 2.96 -21.52
N PRO A 483 -18.04 3.36 -22.76
CA PRO A 483 -19.36 3.14 -23.33
C PRO A 483 -19.61 1.62 -23.54
N ASP A 484 -20.87 1.17 -23.51
CA ASP A 484 -21.19 -0.17 -24.01
C ASP A 484 -20.88 -0.28 -25.50
N THR A 485 -20.80 -1.51 -25.99
CA THR A 485 -20.67 -1.78 -27.43
C THR A 485 -21.90 -1.32 -28.24
N THR A 486 -23.03 -1.10 -27.58
CA THR A 486 -24.28 -0.60 -28.16
C THR A 486 -24.55 0.89 -27.94
N ASP A 487 -23.72 1.59 -27.14
CA ASP A 487 -23.92 3.02 -26.91
C ASP A 487 -23.39 3.85 -28.10
N ASP A 488 -24.21 4.78 -28.60
CA ASP A 488 -23.77 5.82 -29.52
C ASP A 488 -22.66 6.70 -28.89
N ASN A 489 -21.89 7.42 -29.71
CA ASN A 489 -20.83 8.30 -29.24
C ASN A 489 -21.36 9.65 -28.74
N ILE A 490 -22.17 9.61 -27.67
CA ILE A 490 -22.79 10.77 -27.01
C ILE A 490 -22.21 10.97 -25.60
N ARG A 491 -22.15 12.22 -25.13
CA ARG A 491 -21.64 12.54 -23.78
C ARG A 491 -22.65 12.09 -22.72
N LEU A 492 -22.30 11.05 -21.98
CA LEU A 492 -23.14 10.42 -20.96
C LEU A 492 -22.60 10.69 -19.56
N PHE A 493 -23.52 10.72 -18.60
CA PHE A 493 -23.24 10.65 -17.16
C PHE A 493 -24.12 9.58 -16.53
N GLN A 494 -23.70 9.07 -15.38
CA GLN A 494 -24.51 8.19 -14.53
C GLN A 494 -24.56 8.76 -13.11
N CYS A 495 -25.55 8.36 -12.31
CA CYS A 495 -25.52 8.61 -10.87
C CYS A 495 -25.65 7.32 -10.07
N LEU A 496 -25.04 7.27 -8.90
CA LEU A 496 -25.35 6.27 -7.88
C LEU A 496 -26.41 6.83 -6.93
N CYS A 497 -27.41 6.03 -6.58
CA CYS A 497 -28.48 6.45 -5.67
C CYS A 497 -28.29 5.82 -4.29
N PHE A 498 -28.55 6.62 -3.25
CA PHE A 498 -28.43 6.23 -1.84
C PHE A 498 -29.58 6.85 -1.04
N ALA A 499 -29.79 6.39 0.19
CA ALA A 499 -30.65 7.06 1.16
C ALA A 499 -29.81 7.66 2.30
N ARG A 500 -30.22 8.81 2.85
CA ARG A 500 -29.64 9.40 4.07
C ARG A 500 -30.68 9.43 5.18
N ASN A 501 -30.31 8.98 6.37
CA ASN A 501 -31.12 9.15 7.57
C ASN A 501 -31.04 10.61 8.06
N THR A 502 -32.09 11.40 7.87
CA THR A 502 -32.11 12.81 8.25
C THR A 502 -32.10 13.03 9.76
N ALA A 503 -32.48 12.02 10.55
CA ALA A 503 -32.44 12.09 12.02
C ALA A 503 -31.01 12.06 12.59
N SER A 504 -30.06 11.46 11.86
CA SER A 504 -28.62 11.49 12.18
C SER A 504 -27.94 12.81 11.77
N GLY A 505 -28.66 13.73 11.13
CA GLY A 505 -28.09 14.97 10.58
C GLY A 505 -27.60 14.85 9.13
N LYS A 506 -27.09 15.95 8.58
CA LYS A 506 -26.72 16.05 7.15
C LYS A 506 -25.45 15.26 6.81
N ASP A 507 -24.57 15.07 7.78
CA ASP A 507 -23.27 14.44 7.60
C ASP A 507 -23.31 12.92 7.86
N SER A 508 -24.52 12.36 8.07
CA SER A 508 -24.76 10.92 8.19
C SER A 508 -24.32 10.16 6.93
N ASN A 509 -23.70 9.01 7.12
CA ASN A 509 -23.10 8.18 6.09
C ASN A 509 -24.16 7.53 5.19
N PHE A 510 -24.57 8.24 4.14
CA PHE A 510 -25.55 7.78 3.15
C PHE A 510 -25.10 6.55 2.36
N TYR A 511 -23.79 6.29 2.23
CA TYR A 511 -23.28 5.08 1.58
C TYR A 511 -23.78 3.80 2.28
N SER A 512 -24.18 3.88 3.56
CA SER A 512 -24.78 2.75 4.30
C SER A 512 -26.14 2.27 3.76
N TYR A 513 -26.77 3.03 2.86
CA TYR A 513 -28.12 2.75 2.35
C TYR A 513 -28.17 2.84 0.81
N PRO A 514 -27.43 1.99 0.08
CA PRO A 514 -27.43 2.01 -1.39
C PRO A 514 -28.81 1.67 -1.97
N ILE A 515 -29.21 2.39 -3.02
CA ILE A 515 -30.44 2.15 -3.77
C ILE A 515 -30.06 1.59 -5.14
N PRO A 516 -30.61 0.45 -5.58
CA PRO A 516 -30.30 -0.16 -6.89
C PRO A 516 -31.02 0.56 -8.04
N LEU A 517 -30.72 1.84 -8.22
CA LEU A 517 -31.11 2.67 -9.36
C LEU A 517 -29.90 3.47 -9.85
N ILE A 518 -29.67 3.45 -11.17
CA ILE A 518 -28.60 4.21 -11.83
C ILE A 518 -29.23 4.99 -13.00
N PRO A 519 -29.65 6.25 -12.79
CA PRO A 519 -30.09 7.10 -13.90
C PRO A 519 -28.90 7.47 -14.79
N VAL A 520 -29.10 7.39 -16.10
CA VAL A 520 -28.12 7.71 -17.15
C VAL A 520 -28.62 8.91 -17.94
N MET A 521 -27.80 9.95 -18.04
CA MET A 521 -28.14 11.24 -18.65
C MET A 521 -27.34 11.48 -19.93
N ASP A 522 -28.01 11.92 -20.99
CA ASP A 522 -27.39 12.60 -22.13
C ASP A 522 -27.16 14.07 -21.77
N TYR A 523 -25.88 14.46 -21.66
CA TYR A 523 -25.49 15.78 -21.19
C TYR A 523 -25.98 16.91 -22.11
N TRP A 524 -25.97 16.68 -23.42
CA TRP A 524 -26.28 17.70 -24.42
C TRP A 524 -27.79 17.86 -24.60
N LYS A 525 -28.56 16.77 -24.55
CA LYS A 525 -30.03 16.84 -24.50
C LYS A 525 -30.57 17.35 -23.17
N ASN A 526 -29.78 17.30 -22.11
CA ASN A 526 -30.19 17.58 -20.73
C ASN A 526 -31.32 16.65 -20.26
N GLU A 527 -31.23 15.36 -20.61
CA GLU A 527 -32.30 14.37 -20.45
C GLU A 527 -31.76 13.06 -19.84
N VAL A 528 -32.49 12.48 -18.89
CA VAL A 528 -32.26 11.09 -18.42
C VAL A 528 -32.83 10.13 -19.45
N VAL A 529 -31.97 9.56 -20.29
CA VAL A 529 -32.33 8.68 -21.41
C VAL A 529 -32.60 7.23 -20.98
N ARG A 530 -32.12 6.84 -19.79
CA ARG A 530 -32.16 5.46 -19.28
C ARG A 530 -32.09 5.48 -17.75
N VAL A 531 -32.69 4.48 -17.10
CA VAL A 531 -32.48 4.22 -15.67
C VAL A 531 -32.24 2.72 -15.52
N ASP A 532 -31.02 2.35 -15.17
CA ASP A 532 -30.61 0.97 -14.98
C ASP A 532 -30.99 0.49 -13.57
N GLU A 533 -31.49 -0.74 -13.48
CA GLU A 533 -32.01 -1.36 -12.26
C GLU A 533 -31.14 -2.59 -11.90
N PRO A 534 -29.93 -2.39 -11.33
CA PRO A 534 -28.97 -3.48 -11.08
C PRO A 534 -29.50 -4.55 -10.13
N ALA A 535 -29.05 -5.78 -10.33
CA ALA A 535 -29.38 -6.92 -9.46
C ALA A 535 -28.70 -6.79 -8.08
N THR A 536 -29.45 -7.16 -7.04
CA THR A 536 -29.01 -7.14 -5.62
C THR A 536 -28.71 -8.54 -5.07
N GLY A 537 -28.75 -9.58 -5.92
CA GLY A 537 -28.49 -10.96 -5.53
C GLY A 537 -27.02 -11.28 -5.23
N GLY A 538 -26.79 -12.47 -4.69
CA GLY A 538 -25.47 -13.02 -4.41
C GLY A 538 -24.91 -13.91 -5.54
N GLY A 539 -23.82 -14.61 -5.25
CA GLY A 539 -23.05 -15.39 -6.24
C GLY A 539 -23.79 -16.55 -6.93
N SER A 540 -24.90 -17.02 -6.37
CA SER A 540 -25.77 -18.06 -6.96
C SER A 540 -26.96 -17.50 -7.74
N ASP A 541 -27.19 -16.19 -7.69
CA ASP A 541 -28.34 -15.53 -8.31
C ASP A 541 -27.97 -14.99 -9.71
N PRO A 542 -28.95 -14.72 -10.58
CA PRO A 542 -28.68 -14.15 -11.90
C PRO A 542 -28.01 -12.77 -11.85
N LEU A 543 -27.03 -12.54 -12.72
CA LEU A 543 -26.34 -11.25 -12.87
C LEU A 543 -27.24 -10.11 -13.42
N VAL A 544 -28.43 -10.46 -13.89
CA VAL A 544 -29.45 -9.53 -14.39
C VAL A 544 -30.80 -9.85 -13.75
N GLY A 545 -31.50 -8.83 -13.27
CA GLY A 545 -32.80 -8.99 -12.64
C GLY A 545 -33.18 -7.76 -11.82
N ARG A 546 -34.47 -7.43 -11.82
CA ARG A 546 -35.00 -6.30 -11.05
C ARG A 546 -35.05 -6.65 -9.55
N PRO A 547 -34.69 -5.73 -8.65
CA PRO A 547 -34.97 -5.86 -7.22
C PRO A 547 -36.45 -6.19 -6.98
N LYS A 548 -36.73 -7.17 -6.12
CA LYS A 548 -38.10 -7.65 -5.83
C LYS A 548 -38.71 -7.05 -4.56
N ASN A 549 -37.91 -6.35 -3.77
CA ASN A 549 -38.31 -5.78 -2.49
C ASN A 549 -38.49 -4.25 -2.61
N GLU A 550 -39.69 -3.76 -2.35
CA GLU A 550 -39.98 -2.32 -2.29
C GLU A 550 -39.26 -1.64 -1.11
N ALA A 551 -39.03 -2.39 -0.02
CA ALA A 551 -38.37 -1.96 1.20
C ALA A 551 -36.84 -2.16 1.14
N ILE A 552 -36.21 -1.66 0.07
CA ILE A 552 -34.85 -2.04 -0.36
C ILE A 552 -33.71 -1.56 0.54
N VAL A 553 -33.99 -0.71 1.53
CA VAL A 553 -33.02 -0.24 2.53
C VAL A 553 -33.42 -0.58 3.97
N ASP A 554 -34.55 -1.26 4.20
CA ASP A 554 -35.04 -1.59 5.55
C ASP A 554 -34.11 -2.61 6.25
N HIS A 555 -33.36 -3.43 5.49
CA HIS A 555 -32.35 -4.37 6.01
C HIS A 555 -30.94 -3.77 6.17
N CYS A 556 -30.74 -2.52 5.72
CA CYS A 556 -29.48 -1.82 5.86
C CYS A 556 -29.27 -1.30 7.30
N LYS A 557 -28.02 -1.08 7.71
CA LYS A 557 -27.70 -0.50 9.04
C LYS A 557 -26.79 0.70 8.93
N ALA A 558 -27.04 1.69 9.79
CA ALA A 558 -26.19 2.87 9.92
C ALA A 558 -24.75 2.48 10.26
N ALA A 559 -23.79 3.11 9.57
CA ALA A 559 -22.38 2.99 9.86
C ALA A 559 -21.76 4.40 9.82
N GLU A 560 -21.93 5.13 10.92
CA GLU A 560 -21.47 6.51 11.01
C GLU A 560 -19.96 6.58 11.30
N TYR A 561 -19.27 7.58 10.73
CA TYR A 561 -17.84 7.85 10.96
C TYR A 561 -17.58 9.23 11.60
N VAL A 562 -18.57 10.12 11.57
CA VAL A 562 -18.47 11.51 12.06
C VAL A 562 -18.35 11.50 13.59
N PRO A 563 -17.39 12.22 14.22
CA PRO A 563 -17.13 12.15 15.67
C PRO A 563 -18.34 12.41 16.57
N GLU A 564 -19.27 13.26 16.15
CA GLU A 564 -20.53 13.58 16.84
C GLU A 564 -21.52 12.40 16.88
N LEU A 565 -21.36 11.43 15.99
CA LEU A 565 -22.24 10.26 15.82
C LEU A 565 -21.61 8.95 16.31
N VAL A 566 -20.35 8.96 16.76
CA VAL A 566 -19.62 7.77 17.23
C VAL A 566 -18.99 7.97 18.60
N ARG A 567 -18.77 6.87 19.34
CA ARG A 567 -18.05 6.92 20.62
C ARG A 567 -16.54 6.99 20.39
N THR A 568 -15.96 8.15 20.62
CA THR A 568 -14.51 8.38 20.53
C THR A 568 -13.73 7.83 21.74
N ARG A 569 -12.41 7.65 21.57
CA ARG A 569 -11.48 7.25 22.64
C ARG A 569 -11.07 8.45 23.48
N THR A 570 -10.85 8.25 24.78
CA THR A 570 -10.50 9.30 25.75
C THR A 570 -9.10 9.15 26.36
N ASP A 571 -8.36 8.11 25.98
CA ASP A 571 -7.03 7.76 26.50
C ASP A 571 -5.85 8.26 25.63
N VAL A 572 -6.15 8.80 24.44
CA VAL A 572 -5.15 9.34 23.52
C VAL A 572 -4.60 10.67 24.04
N LYS A 573 -3.32 10.69 24.40
CA LYS A 573 -2.61 11.90 24.84
C LYS A 573 -2.12 12.72 23.64
N PRO A 574 -2.05 14.07 23.72
CA PRO A 574 -1.52 14.90 22.65
C PRO A 574 -0.07 14.55 22.30
N LEU A 575 0.24 14.56 21.00
CA LEU A 575 1.59 14.48 20.43
C LEU A 575 1.80 15.73 19.58
N THR A 576 2.75 16.58 19.97
CA THR A 576 2.99 17.87 19.31
C THR A 576 4.37 17.90 18.66
N VAL A 577 4.42 18.22 17.37
CA VAL A 577 5.67 18.43 16.62
C VAL A 577 5.94 19.94 16.54
N VAL A 578 7.13 20.38 16.97
CA VAL A 578 7.53 21.79 16.97
C VAL A 578 8.92 21.97 16.36
N GLN A 579 9.14 23.10 15.67
CA GLN A 579 10.46 23.53 15.22
C GLN A 579 10.76 24.92 15.79
N PRO A 580 11.39 25.03 16.98
CA PRO A 580 11.53 26.30 17.70
C PRO A 580 12.34 27.39 16.98
N GLN A 581 13.10 27.02 15.95
CA GLN A 581 13.94 27.91 15.13
C GLN A 581 13.39 28.08 13.70
N GLY A 582 12.16 27.63 13.44
CA GLY A 582 11.58 27.55 12.10
C GLY A 582 12.02 26.29 11.32
N PRO A 583 11.51 26.12 10.09
CA PRO A 583 11.90 25.03 9.21
C PRO A 583 13.32 25.22 8.66
N SER A 584 13.96 24.12 8.26
CA SER A 584 15.26 24.11 7.59
C SER A 584 15.17 24.10 6.06
N PHE A 585 13.98 24.35 5.51
CA PHE A 585 13.76 24.62 4.09
C PHE A 585 13.39 26.09 3.86
N THR A 586 13.73 26.62 2.69
CA THR A 586 13.23 27.91 2.19
C THR A 586 12.24 27.68 1.05
N VAL A 587 11.31 28.62 0.88
CA VAL A 587 10.51 28.74 -0.35
C VAL A 587 10.61 30.19 -0.83
N SER A 588 11.22 30.39 -2.00
CA SER A 588 11.34 31.70 -2.66
C SER A 588 10.53 31.73 -3.95
N ASP A 589 10.30 32.92 -4.51
CA ASP A 589 9.51 33.21 -5.73
C ASP A 589 8.13 32.51 -5.87
N SER A 590 7.58 32.02 -4.75
CA SER A 590 6.39 31.18 -4.66
C SER A 590 6.51 29.77 -5.26
N SER A 591 7.67 29.37 -5.79
CA SER A 591 7.85 28.04 -6.40
C SER A 591 9.19 27.34 -6.11
N LEU A 592 10.28 28.08 -5.86
CA LEU A 592 11.60 27.50 -5.62
C LEU A 592 11.76 27.02 -4.16
N ILE A 593 11.96 25.72 -3.97
CA ILE A 593 12.24 25.07 -2.69
C ILE A 593 13.74 24.73 -2.60
N GLU A 594 14.37 25.05 -1.47
CA GLU A 594 15.73 24.61 -1.14
C GLU A 594 15.78 24.00 0.27
N TRP A 595 16.39 22.82 0.42
CA TRP A 595 16.47 22.08 1.69
C TRP A 595 17.58 21.04 1.67
N GLN A 596 18.52 21.06 2.62
CA GLN A 596 19.51 19.99 2.84
C GLN A 596 20.21 19.51 1.54
N LYS A 597 20.79 20.44 0.78
CA LYS A 597 21.39 20.27 -0.57
C LYS A 597 20.41 20.01 -1.73
N TRP A 598 19.14 19.72 -1.47
CA TRP A 598 18.11 19.70 -2.50
C TRP A 598 17.75 21.11 -2.97
N ARG A 599 17.49 21.21 -4.27
CA ARG A 599 16.86 22.36 -4.93
C ARG A 599 15.84 21.83 -5.93
N MET A 600 14.63 22.37 -5.94
CA MET A 600 13.57 22.00 -6.88
C MET A 600 12.55 23.13 -7.02
N ARG A 601 11.78 23.14 -8.11
CA ARG A 601 10.62 24.02 -8.25
C ARG A 601 9.33 23.21 -8.16
N VAL A 602 8.29 23.77 -7.55
CA VAL A 602 6.95 23.18 -7.50
C VAL A 602 5.96 24.05 -8.25
N SER A 603 5.13 23.43 -9.08
CA SER A 603 3.96 24.06 -9.72
C SER A 603 2.69 23.30 -9.34
N PHE A 604 1.55 23.86 -9.74
CA PHE A 604 0.24 23.23 -9.61
C PHE A 604 -0.47 23.34 -10.95
N ASN A 605 -1.14 22.27 -11.40
CA ASN A 605 -2.03 22.33 -12.55
C ASN A 605 -3.36 21.57 -12.32
N PRO A 606 -4.44 21.93 -13.05
CA PRO A 606 -5.77 21.39 -12.80
C PRO A 606 -5.94 19.89 -13.13
N ARG A 607 -5.01 19.30 -13.89
CA ARG A 607 -5.00 17.87 -14.19
C ARG A 607 -4.26 17.10 -13.10
N GLU A 608 -3.02 17.47 -12.86
CA GLU A 608 -2.02 16.67 -12.13
C GLU A 608 -1.89 16.99 -10.63
N GLY A 609 -2.44 18.13 -10.19
CA GLY A 609 -2.20 18.62 -8.84
C GLY A 609 -0.77 19.14 -8.71
N ALA A 610 0.02 18.59 -7.76
CA ALA A 610 1.37 19.09 -7.48
C ALA A 610 2.43 18.48 -8.40
N VAL A 611 3.16 19.34 -9.12
CA VAL A 611 4.19 18.92 -10.09
C VAL A 611 5.55 19.46 -9.67
N LEU A 612 6.60 18.63 -9.72
CA LEU A 612 7.96 19.01 -9.34
C LEU A 612 8.90 19.07 -10.54
N HIS A 613 9.74 20.10 -10.55
CA HIS A 613 10.54 20.56 -11.69
C HIS A 613 12.01 20.74 -11.28
N ASP A 614 12.94 20.52 -12.21
CA ASP A 614 14.37 20.89 -12.08
C ASP A 614 14.99 20.42 -10.74
N ILE A 615 14.75 19.16 -10.38
CA ILE A 615 15.22 18.61 -9.09
C ILE A 615 16.72 18.32 -9.14
N ARG A 616 17.45 18.93 -8.21
CA ARG A 616 18.90 18.81 -8.05
C ARG A 616 19.27 18.48 -6.63
N TYR A 617 20.38 17.77 -6.47
CA TYR A 617 21.06 17.57 -5.19
C TYR A 617 22.51 18.02 -5.33
N ASP A 618 22.93 18.96 -4.48
CA ASP A 618 24.29 19.52 -4.46
C ASP A 618 24.73 20.05 -5.85
N GLY A 619 23.83 20.80 -6.49
CA GLY A 619 24.00 21.36 -7.85
C GLY A 619 23.86 20.36 -9.01
N ARG A 620 23.86 19.05 -8.75
CA ARG A 620 23.78 18.00 -9.77
C ARG A 620 22.35 17.62 -10.10
N GLU A 621 22.10 17.32 -11.36
CA GLU A 621 20.77 17.00 -11.89
C GLU A 621 20.33 15.60 -11.46
N THR A 622 19.07 15.51 -11.00
CA THR A 622 18.42 14.28 -10.54
C THR A 622 17.05 14.12 -11.24
N VAL A 623 16.03 13.54 -10.61
CA VAL A 623 14.90 12.89 -11.29
C VAL A 623 13.62 12.97 -10.45
N PRO A 624 12.54 13.70 -10.82
CA PRO A 624 11.24 13.06 -11.20
C PRO A 624 10.17 13.95 -11.92
N TYR A 625 9.06 13.34 -12.36
CA TYR A 625 7.67 13.87 -12.49
C TYR A 625 6.69 12.68 -12.18
N ALA A 626 5.34 12.86 -12.04
CA ALA A 626 4.41 11.76 -11.69
C ALA A 626 2.89 12.07 -11.83
N ASP A 627 2.06 11.27 -12.55
CA ASP A 627 0.59 11.50 -12.64
C ASP A 627 -0.32 10.36 -13.26
N PRO A 628 -1.34 9.79 -12.55
CA PRO A 628 -2.17 8.70 -13.16
C PRO A 628 -3.57 8.29 -12.59
N ARG A 629 -4.57 7.89 -13.42
CA ARG A 629 -5.46 6.70 -13.20
C ARG A 629 -6.79 6.56 -13.99
N THR A 630 -7.28 5.29 -14.02
CA THR A 630 -8.62 4.69 -13.65
C THR A 630 -9.35 3.61 -14.56
N PRO A 631 -10.64 3.69 -15.01
CA PRO A 631 -11.90 2.85 -14.86
C PRO A 631 -12.07 1.30 -14.71
N TYR A 632 -13.05 0.89 -13.84
CA TYR A 632 -13.49 -0.51 -13.47
C TYR A 632 -14.03 -1.31 -14.67
N HIS A 633 -15.35 -1.33 -14.91
CA HIS A 633 -15.88 -1.64 -16.24
C HIS A 633 -16.45 -0.40 -16.91
N ARG A 634 -17.37 0.28 -16.24
CA ARG A 634 -17.80 1.65 -16.54
C ARG A 634 -17.65 2.65 -15.37
N LYS A 635 -16.88 2.30 -14.33
CA LYS A 635 -16.89 3.03 -13.04
C LYS A 635 -15.62 3.82 -12.63
N GLN A 636 -14.53 3.20 -12.14
CA GLN A 636 -13.38 3.89 -11.49
C GLN A 636 -12.94 5.20 -12.24
N ALA A 637 -12.84 6.37 -11.60
CA ALA A 637 -13.33 7.62 -12.26
C ALA A 637 -12.35 8.44 -13.17
N PHE A 638 -11.50 7.76 -13.97
CA PHE A 638 -10.32 8.26 -14.73
C PHE A 638 -9.66 9.52 -14.13
N ASP A 639 -9.23 9.44 -12.87
CA ASP A 639 -9.15 10.50 -11.89
C ASP A 639 -8.50 11.79 -12.45
N PHE A 640 -7.30 11.66 -13.03
CA PHE A 640 -6.54 12.78 -13.60
C PHE A 640 -7.01 13.20 -15.00
N GLY A 641 -7.53 12.27 -15.82
CA GLY A 641 -7.90 12.54 -17.22
C GLY A 641 -9.37 12.93 -17.43
N ASP A 642 -10.29 12.19 -16.80
CA ASP A 642 -11.73 12.46 -16.78
C ASP A 642 -12.03 13.52 -15.72
N GLY A 643 -11.46 13.44 -14.51
CA GLY A 643 -11.80 14.29 -13.37
C GLY A 643 -11.06 15.63 -13.27
N GLY A 644 -9.78 15.64 -13.65
CA GLY A 644 -8.86 16.78 -13.46
C GLY A 644 -8.61 17.06 -11.98
N LEU A 645 -7.59 16.45 -11.37
CA LEU A 645 -7.49 16.36 -9.91
C LEU A 645 -7.08 17.62 -9.18
N GLY A 646 -6.57 18.63 -9.88
CA GLY A 646 -6.48 19.95 -9.32
C GLY A 646 -7.86 20.58 -9.05
N HIS A 647 -8.92 20.21 -9.79
CA HIS A 647 -10.30 20.62 -9.46
C HIS A 647 -10.88 19.85 -8.26
N ALA A 648 -10.32 18.69 -7.91
CA ALA A 648 -10.72 17.84 -6.78
C ALA A 648 -9.84 18.01 -5.53
N VAL A 649 -8.95 19.01 -5.52
CA VAL A 649 -7.96 19.20 -4.45
C VAL A 649 -8.56 19.80 -3.17
N ASN A 650 -8.15 19.28 -2.03
CA ASN A 650 -8.64 19.70 -0.72
C ASN A 650 -7.92 20.96 -0.25
N ASN A 651 -8.64 21.87 0.42
CA ASN A 651 -8.01 22.98 1.14
C ASN A 651 -7.40 22.44 2.44
N LEU A 652 -6.08 22.24 2.48
CA LEU A 652 -5.42 21.59 3.61
C LEU A 652 -5.39 22.47 4.87
N THR A 653 -5.70 21.87 6.01
CA THR A 653 -5.86 22.53 7.32
C THR A 653 -4.68 22.24 8.24
N LEU A 654 -4.14 23.30 8.84
CA LEU A 654 -2.99 23.25 9.74
C LEU A 654 -3.29 22.41 10.99
N GLY A 655 -2.45 21.41 11.27
CA GLY A 655 -2.59 20.54 12.44
C GLY A 655 -3.59 19.39 12.28
N CYS A 656 -4.30 19.32 11.15
CA CYS A 656 -5.16 18.20 10.78
C CYS A 656 -4.51 17.37 9.66
N ASP A 657 -4.37 17.95 8.46
CA ASP A 657 -3.87 17.22 7.28
C ASP A 657 -2.34 17.18 7.20
N CYS A 658 -1.69 18.22 7.72
CA CYS A 658 -0.22 18.34 7.80
C CYS A 658 0.17 18.85 9.20
N LEU A 659 1.06 18.11 9.89
CA LEU A 659 1.43 18.32 11.29
C LEU A 659 2.86 18.85 11.43
N GLY A 660 3.05 19.90 12.24
CA GLY A 660 4.34 20.54 12.47
C GLY A 660 4.37 21.99 11.99
N VAL A 661 5.48 22.43 11.42
CA VAL A 661 5.62 23.79 10.85
C VAL A 661 5.48 23.70 9.33
N ILE A 662 4.34 24.19 8.83
CA ILE A 662 3.89 23.95 7.46
C ILE A 662 3.96 25.23 6.62
N LYS A 663 4.47 25.13 5.40
CA LYS A 663 4.35 26.14 4.35
C LYS A 663 3.33 25.66 3.33
N TYR A 664 2.26 26.41 3.14
CA TYR A 664 1.25 26.14 2.13
C TYR A 664 1.51 26.93 0.83
N LEU A 665 1.07 26.34 -0.29
CA LEU A 665 0.90 27.00 -1.58
C LEU A 665 -0.56 26.92 -2.02
N ASP A 666 -1.01 27.95 -2.73
CA ASP A 666 -2.36 28.06 -3.29
C ASP A 666 -2.38 27.57 -4.74
N GLY A 667 -3.54 27.09 -5.18
CA GLY A 667 -3.83 26.77 -6.59
C GLY A 667 -4.71 27.83 -7.21
N VAL A 668 -4.62 28.01 -8.53
CA VAL A 668 -5.58 28.82 -9.28
C VAL A 668 -6.28 27.93 -10.30
N LEU A 669 -7.60 27.86 -10.20
CA LEU A 669 -8.50 27.09 -11.03
C LEU A 669 -9.37 28.03 -11.88
N THR A 670 -10.18 27.45 -12.75
CA THR A 670 -11.08 28.15 -13.67
C THR A 670 -12.53 27.82 -13.34
N THR A 671 -13.41 28.83 -13.35
CA THR A 671 -14.88 28.68 -13.26
C THR A 671 -15.51 28.44 -14.64
N ASP A 672 -16.81 28.15 -14.67
CA ASP A 672 -17.60 27.95 -15.90
C ASP A 672 -17.60 29.16 -16.85
N ASP A 673 -17.64 30.38 -16.31
CA ASP A 673 -17.47 31.63 -17.08
C ASP A 673 -16.01 31.94 -17.48
N GLY A 674 -15.06 31.06 -17.12
CA GLY A 674 -13.64 31.21 -17.39
C GLY A 674 -12.87 32.10 -16.41
N SER A 675 -13.52 32.63 -15.36
CA SER A 675 -12.83 33.45 -14.36
C SER A 675 -11.84 32.64 -13.50
N ALA A 676 -10.83 33.33 -12.98
CA ALA A 676 -9.85 32.71 -12.08
C ALA A 676 -10.38 32.59 -10.65
N GLN A 677 -10.33 31.37 -10.08
CA GLN A 677 -10.68 31.08 -8.68
C GLN A 677 -9.46 30.55 -7.92
N THR A 678 -9.09 31.17 -6.79
CA THR A 678 -8.00 30.68 -5.95
C THR A 678 -8.50 29.65 -4.94
N SER A 679 -7.99 28.42 -5.04
CA SER A 679 -8.11 27.39 -3.98
C SER A 679 -6.95 27.54 -3.00
N LYS A 680 -7.25 27.50 -1.70
CA LYS A 680 -6.28 27.83 -0.64
C LYS A 680 -5.61 26.57 -0.09
N ASN A 681 -4.31 26.65 0.15
CA ASN A 681 -3.55 25.58 0.81
C ASN A 681 -3.62 24.21 0.08
N VAL A 682 -3.57 24.20 -1.25
CA VAL A 682 -3.73 22.96 -2.05
C VAL A 682 -2.50 22.04 -2.01
N ILE A 683 -1.33 22.61 -1.70
CA ILE A 683 -0.09 21.87 -1.45
C ILE A 683 0.43 22.27 -0.08
N CYS A 684 0.83 21.29 0.72
CA CYS A 684 1.57 21.51 1.96
C CYS A 684 3.03 21.05 1.80
N ILE A 685 3.94 21.90 2.26
CA ILE A 685 5.38 21.66 2.30
C ILE A 685 5.79 21.71 3.76
N HIS A 686 6.37 20.63 4.25
CA HIS A 686 6.94 20.59 5.60
C HIS A 686 8.13 19.65 5.64
N GLU A 687 8.77 19.55 6.79
CA GLU A 687 9.69 18.45 7.06
C GLU A 687 9.21 17.61 8.24
N GLN A 688 9.71 16.37 8.30
CA GLN A 688 9.40 15.41 9.35
C GLN A 688 10.64 14.62 9.74
N ASP A 689 10.59 14.02 10.93
CA ASP A 689 11.55 12.98 11.33
C ASP A 689 11.02 11.62 10.90
N ASN A 690 11.87 10.82 10.25
CA ASN A 690 11.61 9.43 9.87
C ASN A 690 12.66 8.48 10.50
N GLY A 691 12.95 8.67 11.79
CA GLY A 691 13.77 7.76 12.59
C GLY A 691 15.28 7.91 12.38
N ILE A 692 15.97 6.77 12.24
CA ILE A 692 17.43 6.71 12.06
C ILE A 692 17.76 6.74 10.56
N ASN A 693 18.71 7.59 10.16
CA ASN A 693 19.27 7.59 8.81
C ASN A 693 20.36 6.52 8.71
N TRP A 694 21.41 6.67 9.54
CA TRP A 694 22.46 5.67 9.70
C TRP A 694 22.96 5.63 11.14
N LYS A 695 23.47 4.47 11.56
CA LYS A 695 24.05 4.25 12.89
C LYS A 695 25.19 3.23 12.79
N HIS A 696 26.27 3.49 13.51
CA HIS A 696 27.31 2.50 13.77
C HIS A 696 27.70 2.53 15.26
N THR A 697 27.96 1.36 15.83
CA THR A 697 28.59 1.23 17.16
C THR A 697 29.83 0.37 17.00
N ASP A 698 31.00 0.94 17.24
CA ASP A 698 32.22 0.14 17.34
C ASP A 698 32.29 -0.50 18.71
N TRP A 699 32.15 -1.83 18.75
CA TRP A 699 32.17 -2.60 19.99
C TRP A 699 33.52 -2.54 20.73
N ARG A 700 34.62 -2.19 20.04
CA ARG A 700 35.96 -2.11 20.64
C ARG A 700 36.13 -0.87 21.51
N THR A 701 35.52 0.24 21.09
CA THR A 701 35.54 1.52 21.83
C THR A 701 34.25 1.80 22.60
N GLY A 702 33.19 1.03 22.34
CA GLY A 702 31.83 1.28 22.84
C GLY A 702 31.16 2.51 22.21
N ARG A 703 31.83 3.22 21.29
CA ARG A 703 31.32 4.47 20.73
C ARG A 703 30.22 4.20 19.71
N ALA A 704 29.03 4.71 19.99
CA ALA A 704 27.95 4.83 19.03
C ALA A 704 28.01 6.21 18.32
N THR A 705 27.80 6.20 17.01
CA THR A 705 27.55 7.39 16.18
C THR A 705 26.23 7.19 15.46
N VAL A 706 25.34 8.17 15.46
CA VAL A 706 23.98 8.03 14.94
C VAL A 706 23.45 9.34 14.36
N THR A 707 22.93 9.27 13.14
CA THR A 707 22.30 10.38 12.45
C THR A 707 20.82 10.09 12.29
N ARG A 708 19.96 11.08 12.56
CA ARG A 708 18.50 10.97 12.35
C ARG A 708 18.14 11.25 10.89
N ARG A 709 17.05 10.64 10.40
CA ARG A 709 16.55 10.85 9.04
C ARG A 709 15.52 11.96 9.06
N ARG A 710 15.87 13.15 8.57
CA ARG A 710 14.86 14.16 8.23
C ARG A 710 14.43 13.96 6.79
N GLU A 711 13.15 14.21 6.53
CA GLU A 711 12.55 14.20 5.21
C GLU A 711 11.84 15.53 4.95
N LEU A 712 12.05 16.13 3.78
CA LEU A 712 11.16 17.15 3.23
C LEU A 712 9.98 16.45 2.55
N VAL A 713 8.76 16.89 2.84
CA VAL A 713 7.52 16.36 2.29
C VAL A 713 6.82 17.46 1.51
N VAL A 714 6.50 17.19 0.24
CA VAL A 714 5.58 17.98 -0.58
C VAL A 714 4.34 17.12 -0.82
N GLN A 715 3.20 17.50 -0.22
CA GLN A 715 1.98 16.69 -0.20
C GLN A 715 0.77 17.48 -0.72
N PHE A 716 -0.11 16.79 -1.45
CA PHE A 716 -1.47 17.24 -1.76
C PHE A 716 -2.48 16.12 -1.49
N ILE A 717 -3.73 16.51 -1.24
CA ILE A 717 -4.83 15.57 -0.99
C ILE A 717 -5.97 15.92 -1.93
N ILE A 718 -6.64 14.89 -2.44
CA ILE A 718 -7.78 14.99 -3.34
C ILE A 718 -8.94 14.12 -2.82
N THR A 719 -10.17 14.57 -3.04
CA THR A 719 -11.40 13.83 -2.75
C THR A 719 -12.16 13.59 -4.05
N LEU A 720 -12.40 12.31 -4.38
CA LEU A 720 -13.14 11.86 -5.56
C LEU A 720 -14.35 11.03 -5.14
N ALA A 721 -15.49 11.73 -5.00
CA ALA A 721 -16.74 11.21 -4.49
C ALA A 721 -16.57 10.50 -3.14
N ASN A 722 -16.34 9.19 -3.18
CA ASN A 722 -16.17 8.34 -2.01
C ASN A 722 -14.71 8.16 -1.56
N TYR A 723 -13.71 8.38 -2.43
CA TYR A 723 -12.30 8.12 -2.11
C TYR A 723 -11.49 9.39 -1.82
N GLU A 724 -10.58 9.28 -0.85
CA GLU A 724 -9.49 10.22 -0.63
C GLU A 724 -8.15 9.61 -1.09
N TYR A 725 -7.36 10.41 -1.81
CA TYR A 725 -5.97 10.06 -2.10
C TYR A 725 -5.00 11.12 -1.58
N ILE A 726 -3.97 10.65 -0.89
CA ILE A 726 -2.89 11.47 -0.36
C ILE A 726 -1.65 11.17 -1.19
N PHE A 727 -1.18 12.16 -1.94
CA PHE A 727 0.05 12.05 -2.74
C PHE A 727 1.16 12.84 -2.08
N ALA A 728 2.32 12.22 -1.88
CA ALA A 728 3.46 12.85 -1.25
C ALA A 728 4.77 12.52 -1.97
N PHE A 729 5.52 13.57 -2.31
CA PHE A 729 6.93 13.49 -2.68
C PHE A 729 7.76 13.69 -1.42
N LYS A 730 8.62 12.73 -1.09
CA LYS A 730 9.50 12.78 0.09
C LYS A 730 10.96 12.77 -0.35
N PHE A 731 11.76 13.69 0.18
CA PHE A 731 13.18 13.83 -0.11
C PHE A 731 13.96 13.63 1.18
N ASP A 732 15.01 12.81 1.16
CA ASP A 732 15.84 12.57 2.35
C ASP A 732 17.26 13.14 2.21
N GLN A 733 17.96 13.20 3.35
CA GLN A 733 19.32 13.73 3.41
C GLN A 733 20.37 12.81 2.76
N ALA A 734 20.01 11.58 2.37
CA ALA A 734 20.84 10.62 1.65
C ALA A 734 20.62 10.69 0.12
N ALA A 735 20.03 11.79 -0.37
CA ALA A 735 19.69 12.04 -1.76
C ALA A 735 18.68 11.05 -2.38
N GLY A 736 17.91 10.36 -1.54
CA GLY A 736 16.79 9.51 -1.94
C GLY A 736 15.47 10.28 -2.09
N ILE A 737 14.65 9.84 -3.03
CA ILE A 737 13.31 10.36 -3.30
C ILE A 737 12.31 9.21 -3.16
N VAL A 738 11.16 9.48 -2.54
CA VAL A 738 10.03 8.55 -2.47
C VAL A 738 8.79 9.24 -3.05
N VAL A 739 8.14 8.59 -4.01
CA VAL A 739 6.80 8.96 -4.47
C VAL A 739 5.82 8.04 -3.76
N GLU A 740 4.96 8.61 -2.93
CA GLU A 740 4.01 7.89 -2.11
C GLU A 740 2.57 8.21 -2.53
N ALA A 741 1.79 7.16 -2.74
CA ALA A 741 0.34 7.23 -2.87
C ALA A 741 -0.29 6.53 -1.67
N ARG A 742 -1.24 7.21 -1.01
CA ARG A 742 -2.09 6.59 0.01
C ARG A 742 -3.55 6.65 -0.43
N ALA A 743 -4.26 5.54 -0.28
CA ALA A 743 -5.71 5.47 -0.45
C ALA A 743 -6.38 5.42 0.93
N THR A 744 -7.46 6.18 1.09
CA THR A 744 -8.33 6.21 2.28
C THR A 744 -9.72 6.69 1.83
N GLY A 745 -10.63 7.00 2.77
CA GLY A 745 -12.00 7.39 2.46
C GLY A 745 -12.95 6.20 2.51
N ILE A 746 -14.12 6.32 1.89
CA ILE A 746 -15.21 5.34 2.00
C ILE A 746 -15.16 4.41 0.78
N VAL A 747 -15.25 3.09 0.97
CA VAL A 747 -15.32 2.16 -0.16
C VAL A 747 -16.62 2.32 -0.95
N SER A 748 -16.55 2.31 -2.29
CA SER A 748 -17.75 2.39 -3.13
C SER A 748 -18.58 1.11 -2.99
N VAL A 749 -19.85 1.24 -2.60
CA VAL A 749 -20.77 0.13 -2.33
C VAL A 749 -21.98 0.10 -3.26
N VAL A 750 -22.57 -1.08 -3.39
CA VAL A 750 -23.87 -1.33 -4.04
C VAL A 750 -24.78 -2.10 -3.09
N ASN A 751 -26.09 -2.12 -3.38
CA ASN A 751 -27.04 -2.85 -2.55
C ASN A 751 -26.88 -4.37 -2.73
N ILE A 752 -27.02 -5.12 -1.64
CA ILE A 752 -27.10 -6.58 -1.63
C ILE A 752 -28.24 -7.06 -0.74
N ASP A 753 -29.01 -8.04 -1.21
CA ASP A 753 -30.13 -8.64 -0.48
C ASP A 753 -29.69 -9.27 0.84
N GLU A 754 -30.58 -9.29 1.83
CA GLU A 754 -30.30 -9.84 3.16
C GLU A 754 -29.80 -11.30 3.12
N GLY A 755 -28.72 -11.58 3.85
CA GLY A 755 -28.12 -12.91 3.96
C GLY A 755 -27.36 -13.40 2.71
N LYS A 756 -27.31 -12.62 1.62
CA LYS A 756 -26.51 -12.96 0.43
C LYS A 756 -25.03 -12.61 0.60
N THR A 757 -24.21 -13.27 -0.20
CA THR A 757 -22.78 -12.99 -0.37
C THR A 757 -22.42 -13.09 -1.86
N ALA A 758 -21.34 -12.42 -2.28
CA ALA A 758 -20.92 -12.37 -3.67
C ALA A 758 -19.42 -12.70 -3.81
N PRO A 759 -18.98 -13.41 -4.87
CA PRO A 759 -17.55 -13.68 -5.10
C PRO A 759 -16.80 -12.48 -5.73
N TRP A 760 -17.51 -11.43 -6.15
CA TRP A 760 -16.97 -10.22 -6.79
C TRP A 760 -16.88 -9.01 -5.85
N GLY A 761 -16.98 -9.23 -4.53
CA GLY A 761 -16.94 -8.18 -3.52
C GLY A 761 -17.06 -8.75 -2.11
N ASN A 762 -17.19 -7.89 -1.13
CA ASN A 762 -17.42 -8.28 0.26
C ASN A 762 -18.54 -7.45 0.90
N VAL A 763 -19.33 -8.08 1.77
CA VAL A 763 -20.42 -7.42 2.48
C VAL A 763 -19.83 -6.73 3.71
N VAL A 764 -19.62 -5.41 3.59
CA VAL A 764 -18.93 -4.60 4.61
C VAL A 764 -19.88 -4.06 5.68
N GLY A 765 -21.17 -3.96 5.33
CA GLY A 765 -22.27 -3.71 6.26
C GLY A 765 -23.55 -4.39 5.77
N PRO A 766 -24.57 -4.59 6.63
CA PRO A 766 -25.86 -5.10 6.19
C PRO A 766 -26.42 -4.25 5.04
N GLY A 767 -26.76 -4.88 3.91
CA GLY A 767 -27.23 -4.21 2.70
C GLY A 767 -26.14 -3.54 1.84
N ALA A 768 -24.88 -3.48 2.28
CA ALA A 768 -23.79 -2.80 1.60
C ALA A 768 -22.68 -3.78 1.13
N LEU A 769 -22.62 -4.02 -0.18
CA LEU A 769 -21.57 -4.80 -0.85
C LEU A 769 -20.51 -3.86 -1.45
N ALA A 770 -19.30 -3.90 -0.92
CA ALA A 770 -18.14 -3.25 -1.52
C ALA A 770 -17.57 -4.16 -2.61
N GLN A 771 -17.49 -3.68 -3.85
CA GLN A 771 -17.05 -4.49 -4.99
C GLN A 771 -15.52 -4.59 -5.05
N ASN A 772 -14.97 -5.73 -5.48
CA ASN A 772 -13.52 -5.90 -5.69
C ASN A 772 -13.05 -4.96 -6.82
N HIS A 773 -11.88 -4.34 -6.66
CA HIS A 773 -11.40 -3.34 -7.61
C HIS A 773 -9.87 -3.14 -7.59
N GLN A 774 -9.33 -2.32 -8.52
CA GLN A 774 -7.91 -1.96 -8.56
C GLN A 774 -7.70 -0.43 -8.57
N HIS A 775 -6.65 0.03 -7.91
CA HIS A 775 -6.14 1.41 -8.00
C HIS A 775 -4.78 1.35 -8.68
N ILE A 776 -4.66 1.73 -9.96
CA ILE A 776 -3.41 1.54 -10.73
C ILE A 776 -2.79 2.88 -11.13
N PHE A 777 -1.71 3.23 -10.44
CA PHE A 777 -0.93 4.45 -10.62
C PHE A 777 0.20 4.25 -11.65
N CYS A 778 0.63 5.34 -12.28
CA CYS A 778 1.74 5.48 -13.21
C CYS A 778 2.50 6.79 -12.93
N VAL A 779 3.79 6.70 -12.63
CA VAL A 779 4.66 7.83 -12.29
C VAL A 779 5.54 8.14 -13.51
N ARG A 780 5.18 9.20 -14.26
CA ARG A 780 5.92 9.70 -15.44
C ARG A 780 7.16 10.47 -15.00
N VAL A 781 8.27 9.77 -14.87
CA VAL A 781 9.57 10.31 -14.53
C VAL A 781 10.32 10.78 -15.80
N ASP A 782 10.60 12.08 -15.90
CA ASP A 782 11.56 12.65 -16.85
C ASP A 782 12.93 12.83 -16.14
N PRO A 783 13.91 11.95 -16.36
CA PRO A 783 15.22 12.04 -15.73
C PRO A 783 16.19 12.98 -16.45
N ALA A 784 17.00 13.68 -15.63
CA ALA A 784 18.23 14.32 -16.08
C ALA A 784 19.40 13.83 -15.23
N VAL A 785 19.66 12.52 -15.15
CA VAL A 785 20.71 11.97 -14.26
C VAL A 785 22.08 12.54 -14.65
N ASP A 786 22.54 13.53 -13.90
CA ASP A 786 23.78 14.27 -14.14
C ASP A 786 23.89 14.80 -15.60
N GLY A 787 22.75 15.11 -16.23
CA GLY A 787 22.60 15.48 -17.64
C GLY A 787 21.43 14.76 -18.32
N HIS A 788 20.85 15.37 -19.36
CA HIS A 788 19.65 14.87 -20.06
C HIS A 788 19.84 13.61 -20.93
N ARG A 789 21.07 13.24 -21.31
CA ARG A 789 21.31 12.00 -22.05
C ARG A 789 21.48 10.83 -21.10
N ASN A 790 20.51 9.94 -21.07
CA ASN A 790 20.46 8.83 -20.13
C ASN A 790 20.18 7.50 -20.85
N THR A 791 20.40 6.41 -20.14
CA THR A 791 20.07 5.04 -20.59
C THR A 791 19.34 4.33 -19.47
N LEU A 792 18.21 3.68 -19.77
CA LEU A 792 17.61 2.73 -18.84
C LEU A 792 18.38 1.40 -18.89
N VAL A 793 18.77 0.89 -17.72
CA VAL A 793 19.44 -0.40 -17.56
C VAL A 793 18.64 -1.28 -16.61
N GLN A 794 18.21 -2.44 -17.11
CA GLN A 794 17.68 -3.51 -16.27
C GLN A 794 18.84 -4.22 -15.57
N GLU A 795 18.72 -4.47 -14.27
CA GLU A 795 19.69 -5.21 -13.46
C GLU A 795 18.98 -6.39 -12.78
N ASP A 796 19.36 -7.62 -13.15
CA ASP A 796 18.87 -8.88 -12.58
C ASP A 796 19.95 -9.52 -11.70
N SER A 797 19.58 -10.04 -10.52
CA SER A 797 20.44 -10.87 -9.66
C SER A 797 20.07 -12.33 -9.85
N LEU A 798 20.99 -13.14 -10.40
CA LEU A 798 20.70 -14.51 -10.84
C LEU A 798 21.62 -15.53 -10.14
N PRO A 799 21.09 -16.70 -9.70
CA PRO A 799 21.93 -17.76 -9.15
C PRO A 799 22.86 -18.32 -10.23
N VAL A 800 24.11 -18.60 -9.87
CA VAL A 800 25.05 -19.29 -10.76
C VAL A 800 25.17 -20.74 -10.30
N ALA A 801 25.13 -21.68 -11.24
CA ALA A 801 25.27 -23.10 -10.94
C ALA A 801 26.60 -23.41 -10.23
N MET A 802 26.62 -24.46 -9.40
CA MET A 802 27.86 -24.93 -8.80
C MET A 802 28.85 -25.39 -9.87
N ASN A 803 30.11 -25.06 -9.69
CA ASN A 803 31.20 -25.46 -10.58
C ASN A 803 32.50 -25.55 -9.77
N GLU A 804 33.21 -26.67 -9.85
CA GLU A 804 34.43 -26.93 -9.07
C GLU A 804 35.49 -25.81 -9.16
N ARG A 805 35.57 -25.11 -10.30
CA ARG A 805 36.55 -24.06 -10.54
C ARG A 805 36.02 -22.65 -10.26
N THR A 806 34.76 -22.36 -10.59
CA THR A 806 34.23 -20.98 -10.58
C THR A 806 33.15 -20.71 -9.52
N ASN A 807 32.53 -21.74 -8.96
CA ASN A 807 31.54 -21.63 -7.88
C ASN A 807 31.45 -22.94 -7.06
N PRO A 808 32.55 -23.38 -6.41
CA PRO A 808 32.62 -24.71 -5.78
C PRO A 808 31.67 -24.89 -4.57
N HIS A 809 31.16 -23.78 -4.02
CA HIS A 809 30.31 -23.78 -2.82
C HIS A 809 28.91 -23.18 -3.07
N GLY A 810 28.54 -22.93 -4.34
CA GLY A 810 27.19 -22.50 -4.72
C GLY A 810 26.78 -21.08 -4.28
N ASN A 811 27.67 -20.33 -3.62
CA ASN A 811 27.37 -19.03 -3.02
C ASN A 811 27.55 -17.84 -3.99
N TYR A 812 28.06 -18.06 -5.21
CA TYR A 812 28.16 -17.02 -6.22
C TYR A 812 26.81 -16.81 -6.93
N TYR A 813 26.43 -15.54 -7.07
CA TYR A 813 25.33 -15.09 -7.91
C TYR A 813 25.89 -14.04 -8.89
N GLU A 814 25.39 -14.03 -10.13
CA GLU A 814 25.74 -13.01 -11.11
C GLU A 814 24.77 -11.82 -11.03
N VAL A 815 25.29 -10.64 -11.35
CA VAL A 815 24.46 -9.44 -11.56
C VAL A 815 24.51 -9.12 -13.04
N ARG A 816 23.44 -9.48 -13.75
CA ARG A 816 23.32 -9.26 -15.19
C ARG A 816 22.74 -7.86 -15.43
N LYS A 817 23.36 -7.11 -16.34
CA LYS A 817 22.92 -5.76 -16.70
C LYS A 817 22.60 -5.68 -18.19
N THR A 818 21.39 -5.23 -18.50
CA THR A 818 20.87 -5.15 -19.87
C THR A 818 20.44 -3.71 -20.13
N PRO A 819 21.20 -2.93 -20.91
CA PRO A 819 20.72 -1.65 -21.44
C PRO A 819 19.49 -1.88 -22.31
N ILE A 820 18.46 -1.05 -22.12
CA ILE A 820 17.25 -1.10 -22.93
C ILE A 820 17.49 -0.21 -24.15
N ALA A 821 17.39 -0.79 -25.35
CA ALA A 821 17.81 -0.12 -26.58
C ALA A 821 16.69 0.68 -27.27
N THR A 822 15.45 0.22 -27.15
CA THR A 822 14.29 0.83 -27.81
C THR A 822 13.17 1.06 -26.80
N SER A 823 12.31 2.03 -27.09
CA SER A 823 11.09 2.30 -26.33
C SER A 823 10.24 1.03 -26.19
N CYS A 824 9.84 0.67 -24.97
CA CYS A 824 9.12 -0.57 -24.67
C CYS A 824 8.47 -0.59 -23.28
N GLY A 825 7.59 -1.56 -23.05
CA GLY A 825 7.11 -1.97 -21.73
C GLY A 825 8.02 -3.04 -21.11
N LEU A 826 8.15 -3.01 -19.78
CA LEU A 826 9.09 -3.80 -18.98
C LEU A 826 8.45 -4.23 -17.65
N ASP A 827 8.72 -5.47 -17.24
CA ASP A 827 8.12 -6.03 -16.03
C ASP A 827 9.13 -6.38 -14.94
N LEU A 828 8.71 -6.16 -13.69
CA LEU A 828 9.42 -6.56 -12.49
C LEU A 828 9.44 -8.09 -12.36
N ALA A 829 10.58 -8.62 -11.92
CA ALA A 829 10.79 -10.05 -11.67
C ALA A 829 11.32 -10.23 -10.24
N PRO A 830 10.44 -10.37 -9.22
CA PRO A 830 10.86 -10.39 -7.82
C PRO A 830 11.79 -11.56 -7.48
N PHE A 831 11.59 -12.72 -8.12
CA PHE A 831 12.45 -13.90 -7.95
C PHE A 831 13.88 -13.73 -8.50
N SER A 832 14.11 -12.73 -9.36
CA SER A 832 15.42 -12.36 -9.89
C SER A 832 15.90 -11.01 -9.33
N ASN A 833 15.21 -10.45 -8.33
CA ASN A 833 15.44 -9.11 -7.79
C ASN A 833 15.64 -8.04 -8.90
N ARG A 834 14.81 -8.10 -9.97
CA ARG A 834 14.95 -7.17 -11.08
C ARG A 834 14.67 -5.75 -10.64
N VAL A 835 15.62 -4.86 -10.89
CA VAL A 835 15.50 -3.42 -10.69
C VAL A 835 15.89 -2.67 -11.96
N PHE A 836 15.42 -1.43 -12.07
CA PHE A 836 15.74 -0.57 -13.20
C PHE A 836 16.59 0.61 -12.73
N LYS A 837 17.60 0.97 -13.53
CA LYS A 837 18.53 2.08 -13.24
C LYS A 837 18.60 3.01 -14.42
N VAL A 838 18.29 4.29 -14.19
CA VAL A 838 18.61 5.35 -15.15
C VAL A 838 20.07 5.73 -14.94
N GLN A 839 20.88 5.65 -16.00
CA GLN A 839 22.32 5.86 -15.94
C GLN A 839 22.81 6.85 -16.99
N ASN A 840 23.84 7.63 -16.64
CA ASN A 840 24.57 8.48 -17.57
C ASN A 840 25.86 7.77 -17.99
N GLN A 841 25.90 7.21 -19.20
CA GLN A 841 27.01 6.38 -19.66
C GLN A 841 28.32 7.17 -19.89
N ALA A 842 28.20 8.48 -20.14
CA ALA A 842 29.34 9.38 -20.34
C ALA A 842 30.07 9.74 -19.03
N LYS A 843 29.41 9.58 -17.87
CA LYS A 843 29.95 9.95 -16.55
C LYS A 843 30.13 8.73 -15.65
N ARG A 844 31.36 8.46 -15.23
CA ARG A 844 31.70 7.34 -14.35
C ARG A 844 32.01 7.78 -12.93
N ASN A 845 31.52 7.01 -11.97
CA ASN A 845 31.93 7.10 -10.58
C ASN A 845 33.41 6.71 -10.45
N PRO A 846 34.28 7.54 -9.84
CA PRO A 846 35.71 7.24 -9.75
C PRO A 846 36.04 6.12 -8.73
N VAL A 847 35.12 5.78 -7.83
CA VAL A 847 35.32 4.71 -6.82
C VAL A 847 34.91 3.36 -7.36
N SER A 848 33.71 3.24 -7.95
CA SER A 848 33.20 1.96 -8.47
C SER A 848 33.49 1.71 -9.95
N GLY A 849 33.95 2.71 -10.69
CA GLY A 849 34.19 2.67 -12.14
C GLY A 849 32.91 2.58 -13.00
N ARG A 850 31.74 2.54 -12.37
CA ARG A 850 30.43 2.36 -13.01
C ARG A 850 29.87 3.70 -13.50
N PRO A 851 28.97 3.70 -14.50
CA PRO A 851 28.15 4.87 -14.83
C PRO A 851 27.41 5.39 -13.60
N VAL A 852 27.37 6.71 -13.42
CA VAL A 852 26.54 7.35 -12.37
C VAL A 852 25.06 7.10 -12.68
N GLY A 853 24.24 6.84 -11.66
CA GLY A 853 22.86 6.43 -11.88
C GLY A 853 21.92 6.67 -10.71
N TYR A 854 20.62 6.59 -11.01
CA TYR A 854 19.55 6.46 -10.03
C TYR A 854 18.77 5.16 -10.27
N LYS A 855 18.53 4.39 -9.22
CA LYS A 855 17.76 3.15 -9.21
C LYS A 855 16.31 3.45 -8.85
N ILE A 856 15.39 2.98 -9.69
CA ILE A 856 13.95 3.01 -9.46
C ILE A 856 13.55 1.64 -8.88
N THR A 857 12.87 1.65 -7.73
CA THR A 857 12.34 0.47 -7.04
C THR A 857 10.87 0.72 -6.76
N ALA A 858 10.01 0.19 -7.65
CA ALA A 858 8.57 0.13 -7.46
C ALA A 858 8.17 -1.21 -6.79
N PRO A 859 7.03 -1.26 -6.09
CA PRO A 859 6.54 -2.50 -5.51
C PRO A 859 6.05 -3.45 -6.62
N PRO A 860 6.29 -4.77 -6.54
CA PRO A 860 5.88 -5.74 -7.56
C PRO A 860 4.38 -6.06 -7.42
N THR A 861 3.54 -5.07 -7.69
CA THR A 861 2.09 -5.13 -7.56
C THR A 861 1.44 -5.87 -8.72
N GLN A 862 0.25 -6.42 -8.51
CA GLN A 862 -0.51 -7.05 -9.59
C GLN A 862 -0.90 -6.00 -10.67
N LEU A 863 -0.65 -6.35 -11.93
CA LEU A 863 -1.06 -5.57 -13.11
C LEU A 863 -2.58 -5.65 -13.34
N LEU A 864 -3.08 -4.99 -14.39
CA LEU A 864 -4.51 -4.94 -14.69
C LEU A 864 -5.14 -6.34 -14.85
N LEU A 865 -6.20 -6.60 -14.07
CA LEU A 865 -6.92 -7.87 -14.02
C LEU A 865 -8.02 -8.02 -15.09
N ALA A 866 -8.43 -6.93 -15.73
CA ALA A 866 -9.48 -6.96 -16.75
C ALA A 866 -9.07 -7.85 -17.94
N ASP A 867 -10.00 -8.63 -18.49
CA ASP A 867 -9.74 -9.50 -19.65
C ASP A 867 -9.09 -8.67 -20.78
N PRO A 868 -7.97 -9.09 -21.39
CA PRO A 868 -7.28 -8.29 -22.40
C PRO A 868 -8.13 -7.87 -23.61
N ARG A 869 -9.25 -8.54 -23.89
CA ARG A 869 -10.21 -8.23 -24.97
C ARG A 869 -11.28 -7.21 -24.55
N SER A 870 -11.38 -6.91 -23.26
CA SER A 870 -12.36 -6.00 -22.69
C SER A 870 -12.01 -4.54 -23.01
N VAL A 871 -13.02 -3.69 -23.19
CA VAL A 871 -12.83 -2.24 -23.44
C VAL A 871 -12.02 -1.60 -22.31
N GLN A 872 -12.14 -2.13 -21.10
CA GLN A 872 -11.42 -1.75 -19.89
C GLN A 872 -9.91 -1.92 -20.04
N ALA A 873 -9.49 -3.10 -20.52
CA ALA A 873 -8.08 -3.39 -20.79
C ALA A 873 -7.54 -2.68 -22.03
N GLN A 874 -8.40 -2.26 -22.97
CA GLN A 874 -8.01 -1.50 -24.14
C GLN A 874 -7.84 0.00 -23.86
N ARG A 875 -8.56 0.57 -22.88
CA ARG A 875 -8.46 1.99 -22.48
C ARG A 875 -7.32 2.31 -21.52
N ALA A 876 -6.72 1.29 -20.92
CA ALA A 876 -5.64 1.42 -19.93
C ALA A 876 -4.48 0.48 -20.31
N LEU A 877 -3.95 0.64 -21.54
CA LEU A 877 -2.82 -0.14 -22.02
C LEU A 877 -1.58 0.11 -21.15
N PHE A 878 -1.40 1.32 -20.61
CA PHE A 878 -0.35 1.66 -19.64
C PHE A 878 -0.26 0.68 -18.46
N ALA A 879 -1.39 0.11 -18.03
CA ALA A 879 -1.47 -0.79 -16.88
C ALA A 879 -1.06 -2.26 -17.20
N LYS A 880 -0.56 -2.52 -18.40
CA LYS A 880 -0.10 -3.86 -18.86
C LYS A 880 1.35 -4.21 -18.51
N HIS A 881 2.15 -3.24 -18.08
CA HIS A 881 3.54 -3.45 -17.65
C HIS A 881 3.86 -2.63 -16.40
N HIS A 882 4.81 -3.09 -15.59
CA HIS A 882 5.24 -2.39 -14.37
C HIS A 882 6.06 -1.12 -14.63
N LEU A 883 6.70 -1.02 -15.79
CA LEU A 883 7.51 0.12 -16.18
C LEU A 883 7.49 0.26 -17.70
N TRP A 884 7.54 1.50 -18.18
CA TRP A 884 7.79 1.77 -19.60
C TRP A 884 8.98 2.71 -19.74
N VAL A 885 9.66 2.62 -20.88
CA VAL A 885 10.63 3.63 -21.34
C VAL A 885 10.19 4.13 -22.71
N THR A 886 10.19 5.44 -22.88
CA THR A 886 9.91 6.11 -24.16
C THR A 886 10.96 7.19 -24.42
N LYS A 887 11.12 7.60 -25.67
CA LYS A 887 11.88 8.82 -25.99
C LYS A 887 11.09 10.06 -25.60
N PHE A 888 11.76 11.09 -25.08
CA PHE A 888 11.11 12.36 -24.71
C PHE A 888 10.46 13.06 -25.91
N LYS A 889 9.31 13.68 -25.65
CA LYS A 889 8.60 14.57 -26.58
C LYS A 889 7.77 15.59 -25.79
N ASP A 890 7.74 16.84 -26.24
CA ASP A 890 6.87 17.87 -25.67
C ASP A 890 5.38 17.50 -25.83
N ASP A 891 4.56 17.86 -24.83
CA ASP A 891 3.11 17.54 -24.73
C ASP A 891 2.78 16.01 -24.65
N GLU A 892 3.79 15.15 -24.45
CA GLU A 892 3.63 13.70 -24.16
C GLU A 892 3.67 13.45 -22.64
N LEU A 893 2.56 13.78 -21.98
CA LEU A 893 2.46 13.85 -20.51
C LEU A 893 1.62 12.73 -19.87
N TYR A 894 0.64 12.16 -20.59
CA TYR A 894 -0.42 11.38 -19.95
C TYR A 894 -0.38 9.90 -20.34
N ALA A 895 -0.16 9.01 -19.37
CA ALA A 895 0.00 7.58 -19.62
C ALA A 895 -1.20 6.93 -20.33
N GLY A 896 -2.43 7.32 -19.94
CA GLY A 896 -3.68 6.87 -20.60
C GLY A 896 -4.13 7.74 -21.79
N GLY A 897 -3.29 8.67 -22.25
CA GLY A 897 -3.62 9.61 -23.33
C GLY A 897 -4.35 10.88 -22.87
N ARG A 898 -4.60 11.78 -23.84
CA ARG A 898 -5.15 13.12 -23.58
C ARG A 898 -6.65 13.10 -23.25
N HIS A 899 -7.43 12.33 -24.02
CA HIS A 899 -8.89 12.29 -23.95
C HIS A 899 -9.37 10.92 -23.47
N THR A 900 -9.56 10.80 -22.16
CA THR A 900 -9.87 9.52 -21.51
C THR A 900 -11.37 9.29 -21.36
N LEU A 901 -12.18 10.36 -21.23
CA LEU A 901 -13.59 10.22 -20.87
C LEU A 901 -14.37 9.54 -22.00
N GLN A 902 -15.06 8.46 -21.65
CA GLN A 902 -15.79 7.60 -22.60
C GLN A 902 -14.97 7.10 -23.81
N SER A 903 -13.64 7.08 -23.73
CA SER A 903 -12.82 6.45 -24.75
C SER A 903 -13.15 4.95 -24.89
N ARG A 904 -12.72 4.30 -25.99
CA ARG A 904 -12.81 2.84 -26.17
C ARG A 904 -11.44 2.15 -26.25
N LEU A 905 -10.38 2.94 -26.38
CA LEU A 905 -8.99 2.56 -26.56
C LEU A 905 -8.13 3.67 -25.93
N GLU A 906 -6.95 3.33 -25.41
CA GLU A 906 -5.90 4.31 -25.08
C GLU A 906 -5.34 4.89 -26.38
N VAL A 907 -5.35 6.21 -26.54
CA VAL A 907 -4.86 6.89 -27.76
C VAL A 907 -4.00 8.09 -27.37
N GLY A 908 -2.79 8.13 -27.93
CA GLY A 908 -1.75 9.10 -27.54
C GLY A 908 -1.20 8.86 -26.14
N GLY A 909 -1.33 7.64 -25.62
CA GLY A 909 -0.80 7.21 -24.32
C GLY A 909 0.61 6.61 -24.38
N VAL A 910 1.06 6.07 -23.25
CA VAL A 910 2.41 5.47 -23.16
C VAL A 910 2.55 4.21 -24.02
N ALA A 911 1.47 3.47 -24.26
CA ALA A 911 1.52 2.30 -25.13
C ALA A 911 1.80 2.68 -26.59
N ASP A 912 1.17 3.75 -27.09
CA ASP A 912 1.46 4.31 -28.42
C ASP A 912 2.88 4.87 -28.49
N ALA A 913 3.34 5.54 -27.42
CA ALA A 913 4.69 6.07 -27.35
C ALA A 913 5.76 4.97 -27.35
N ALA A 914 5.54 3.87 -26.63
CA ALA A 914 6.40 2.70 -26.66
C ALA A 914 6.34 1.98 -28.03
N ALA A 915 5.17 1.90 -28.66
CA ALA A 915 4.97 1.23 -29.94
C ALA A 915 5.73 1.89 -31.12
N ARG A 916 6.20 3.14 -30.96
CA ARG A 916 7.11 3.78 -31.93
C ARG A 916 8.44 3.04 -32.10
N GLY A 917 8.91 2.35 -31.04
CA GLY A 917 10.21 1.67 -31.04
C GLY A 917 11.41 2.62 -31.15
N ASP A 918 11.26 3.90 -30.74
CA ASP A 918 12.33 4.90 -30.79
C ASP A 918 13.58 4.41 -30.03
N ASP A 919 14.78 4.77 -30.50
CA ASP A 919 16.04 4.57 -29.77
C ASP A 919 16.05 5.38 -28.47
N VAL A 920 16.49 4.75 -27.39
CA VAL A 920 16.54 5.29 -26.01
C VAL A 920 17.91 5.08 -25.34
N LEU A 921 18.97 4.80 -26.12
CA LEU A 921 20.34 4.70 -25.62
C LEU A 921 21.05 6.07 -25.60
N ASP A 922 21.37 6.58 -24.40
CA ASP A 922 22.19 7.80 -24.25
C ASP A 922 21.50 9.02 -24.91
N ASP A 923 20.19 9.09 -24.72
CA ASP A 923 19.27 10.07 -25.31
C ASP A 923 18.35 10.66 -24.21
N ASP A 924 17.48 11.59 -24.58
CA ASP A 924 16.45 12.13 -23.69
C ASP A 924 15.27 11.15 -23.62
N ILE A 925 15.06 10.56 -22.45
CA ILE A 925 14.12 9.45 -22.22
C ILE A 925 13.08 9.84 -21.16
N VAL A 926 11.95 9.13 -21.14
CA VAL A 926 10.94 9.22 -20.08
C VAL A 926 10.65 7.82 -19.55
N ILE A 927 10.58 7.68 -18.23
CA ILE A 927 10.28 6.45 -17.53
C ILE A 927 8.86 6.53 -16.96
N TRP A 928 8.06 5.49 -17.13
CA TRP A 928 6.68 5.47 -16.66
C TRP A 928 6.50 4.30 -15.68
N SER A 929 6.64 4.57 -14.38
CA SER A 929 6.65 3.54 -13.34
C SER A 929 5.23 3.23 -12.85
N VAL A 930 4.73 2.03 -13.14
CA VAL A 930 3.36 1.60 -12.88
C VAL A 930 3.29 0.70 -11.64
N PHE A 931 2.35 0.99 -10.75
CA PHE A 931 2.12 0.22 -9.53
C PHE A 931 0.67 0.37 -9.07
N GLY A 932 0.13 -0.58 -8.30
CA GLY A 932 -1.26 -0.48 -7.86
C GLY A 932 -1.70 -1.36 -6.71
N LEU A 933 -2.83 -0.99 -6.13
CA LEU A 933 -3.53 -1.78 -5.11
C LEU A 933 -4.58 -2.65 -5.81
N THR A 934 -4.52 -3.97 -5.65
CA THR A 934 -5.68 -4.84 -5.90
C THR A 934 -6.47 -4.94 -4.61
N HIS A 935 -7.57 -4.20 -4.53
CA HIS A 935 -8.38 -4.06 -3.34
C HIS A 935 -9.50 -5.09 -3.33
N ASN A 936 -9.42 -6.02 -2.38
CA ASN A 936 -10.50 -6.92 -1.98
C ASN A 936 -11.06 -6.40 -0.65
N PRO A 937 -12.14 -5.60 -0.62
CA PRO A 937 -12.56 -4.88 0.58
C PRO A 937 -12.87 -5.78 1.78
N ARG A 938 -12.60 -5.30 2.98
CA ARG A 938 -12.83 -6.01 4.24
C ARG A 938 -13.84 -5.24 5.10
N VAL A 939 -14.33 -5.86 6.16
CA VAL A 939 -15.26 -5.21 7.10
C VAL A 939 -14.56 -4.06 7.85
N GLU A 940 -13.25 -4.19 8.07
CA GLU A 940 -12.39 -3.16 8.66
C GLU A 940 -12.22 -1.91 7.79
N ASP A 941 -12.58 -1.98 6.50
CA ASP A 941 -12.51 -0.86 5.55
C ASP A 941 -13.80 -0.01 5.56
N TRP A 942 -14.67 -0.26 6.53
CA TRP A 942 -16.00 0.34 6.67
C TRP A 942 -16.27 0.79 8.12
N PRO A 943 -16.93 1.95 8.35
CA PRO A 943 -17.51 2.87 7.38
C PRO A 943 -16.52 3.78 6.64
N VAL A 944 -15.28 3.87 7.09
CA VAL A 944 -14.20 4.61 6.43
C VAL A 944 -12.92 3.78 6.52
N MET A 945 -12.23 3.68 5.39
CA MET A 945 -11.10 2.78 5.18
C MET A 945 -9.84 3.29 5.90
N PRO A 946 -9.18 2.46 6.73
CA PRO A 946 -7.84 2.75 7.21
C PRO A 946 -6.85 2.90 6.06
N VAL A 947 -5.92 3.85 6.19
CA VAL A 947 -5.02 4.20 5.09
C VAL A 947 -4.17 3.02 4.58
N GLU A 948 -4.21 2.77 3.27
CA GLU A 948 -3.30 1.84 2.59
C GLU A 948 -2.28 2.62 1.74
N MET A 949 -1.02 2.19 1.75
CA MET A 949 0.13 3.00 1.30
C MET A 949 1.02 2.23 0.34
N LEU A 950 1.34 2.85 -0.80
CA LEU A 950 2.27 2.36 -1.81
C LEU A 950 3.37 3.40 -2.07
N GLN A 951 4.62 2.93 -2.22
CA GLN A 951 5.79 3.80 -2.38
C GLN A 951 6.68 3.33 -3.54
N VAL A 952 7.06 4.25 -4.43
CA VAL A 952 8.14 4.08 -5.40
C VAL A 952 9.37 4.81 -4.89
N HIS A 953 10.49 4.10 -4.76
CA HIS A 953 11.76 4.67 -4.31
C HIS A 953 12.68 4.95 -5.49
N ILE A 954 13.18 6.18 -5.58
CA ILE A 954 14.17 6.63 -6.57
C ILE A 954 15.44 6.99 -5.80
N THR A 955 16.47 6.15 -5.89
CA THR A 955 17.63 6.16 -4.98
C THR A 955 18.96 6.22 -5.75
N PRO A 956 19.98 6.96 -5.27
CA PRO A 956 21.25 7.05 -5.97
C PRO A 956 21.95 5.68 -6.02
N SER A 957 22.44 5.29 -7.20
CA SER A 957 23.24 4.08 -7.43
C SER A 957 24.53 4.50 -8.13
N ASP A 958 25.65 4.41 -7.42
CA ASP A 958 26.95 4.87 -7.94
C ASP A 958 26.97 6.38 -8.31
N PHE A 959 25.99 7.19 -7.87
CA PHE A 959 25.93 8.62 -8.20
C PHE A 959 26.96 9.46 -7.42
N PHE A 960 27.14 9.17 -6.13
CA PHE A 960 28.10 9.82 -5.23
C PHE A 960 29.31 8.90 -4.95
N THR A 961 30.43 9.48 -4.53
CA THR A 961 31.65 8.74 -4.17
C THR A 961 31.61 8.12 -2.77
N GLU A 962 30.71 8.61 -1.91
CA GLU A 962 30.48 8.13 -0.55
C GLU A 962 29.01 8.34 -0.15
N ASN A 963 28.64 8.07 1.11
CA ASN A 963 27.30 8.35 1.62
C ASN A 963 27.06 9.88 1.69
N PRO A 964 26.13 10.47 0.91
CA PRO A 964 25.93 11.92 0.87
C PRO A 964 25.33 12.51 2.16
N SER A 965 24.92 11.66 3.11
CA SER A 965 24.42 12.03 4.45
C SER A 965 25.47 11.91 5.58
N ILE A 966 26.75 11.70 5.26
CA ILE A 966 27.82 11.55 6.26
C ILE A 966 28.11 12.83 7.05
N ASP A 967 27.79 14.00 6.47
CA ASP A 967 27.97 15.33 7.05
C ASP A 967 26.79 15.80 7.91
N VAL A 968 25.68 15.05 7.95
CA VAL A 968 24.51 15.38 8.76
C VAL A 968 24.84 15.20 10.27
N PRO A 969 24.66 16.24 11.12
CA PRO A 969 25.09 16.19 12.52
C PRO A 969 24.48 15.06 13.36
N SER A 970 25.33 14.36 14.11
CA SER A 970 24.98 13.28 15.06
C SER A 970 24.50 13.82 16.42
N ASN A 971 23.80 14.95 16.45
CA ASN A 971 23.38 15.63 17.69
C ASN A 971 22.19 14.91 18.36
N ALA A 972 22.21 14.83 19.70
CA ALA A 972 21.05 14.39 20.46
C ALA A 972 19.93 15.45 20.41
N ASP A 973 18.68 15.00 20.35
CA ASP A 973 17.53 15.88 20.54
C ASP A 973 17.35 16.19 22.03
N ASN A 974 17.56 17.47 22.40
CA ASN A 974 17.40 17.96 23.75
C ASN A 974 15.91 18.14 24.17
N GLY A 975 14.95 17.98 23.24
CA GLY A 975 13.52 17.92 23.54
C GLY A 975 13.09 16.58 24.12
N SER A 976 13.75 15.49 23.73
CA SER A 976 13.48 14.13 24.21
C SER A 976 13.62 13.98 25.72
N ARG A 977 12.72 13.20 26.33
CA ARG A 977 12.66 12.93 27.77
C ARG A 977 12.44 11.45 28.04
N ASN A 978 13.07 10.94 29.08
CA ASN A 978 12.81 9.58 29.56
C ASN A 978 11.52 9.55 30.38
N VAL A 979 10.64 8.60 30.11
CA VAL A 979 9.33 8.45 30.77
C VAL A 979 9.47 8.19 32.28
N THR A 980 10.57 7.60 32.72
CA THR A 980 10.83 7.37 34.16
C THR A 980 11.23 8.61 34.94
N ASP A 981 11.67 9.68 34.27
CA ASP A 981 12.33 10.83 34.92
C ASP A 981 11.32 11.91 35.35
N GLY A 982 10.05 11.54 35.49
CA GLY A 982 9.01 12.40 36.05
C GLY A 982 8.50 13.49 35.09
N CYS A 983 7.88 13.10 33.96
CA CYS A 983 7.39 14.02 32.91
C CYS A 983 6.29 15.04 33.33
N CYS A 984 5.96 15.19 34.63
CA CYS A 984 4.79 15.96 35.09
C CYS A 984 5.03 16.96 36.25
N GLU A 985 6.26 17.20 36.72
CA GLU A 985 6.51 18.35 37.60
C GLU A 985 6.78 19.62 36.78
N GLY A 986 5.70 20.35 36.51
CA GLY A 986 5.76 21.65 35.85
C GLY A 986 6.47 22.70 36.70
N LYS A 987 7.78 22.86 36.52
CA LYS A 987 8.46 24.13 36.83
C LYS A 987 8.43 25.02 35.60
N ALA A 988 7.62 26.07 35.69
CA ALA A 988 7.66 27.18 34.75
C ALA A 988 9.10 27.71 34.65
N ALA A 989 9.60 27.88 33.43
CA ALA A 989 10.90 28.48 33.17
C ALA A 989 10.86 30.01 33.38
N GLU A 990 10.61 30.46 34.61
CA GLU A 990 10.90 31.82 35.04
C GLU A 990 12.25 31.89 35.77
N LYS A 991 13.14 32.75 35.25
CA LYS A 991 14.24 33.45 35.97
C LYS A 991 15.45 32.61 36.44
N SER A 992 16.48 32.58 35.59
CA SER A 992 17.67 33.45 35.77
C SER A 992 18.15 33.85 34.37
N ARG A 993 18.51 35.08 33.99
CA ARG A 993 19.21 36.23 34.64
C ARG A 993 20.64 35.93 35.09
N LEU A 994 21.58 36.12 34.16
CA LEU A 994 22.30 37.40 34.05
C LEU A 994 22.53 37.77 32.57
#